data_AF-A0A5S4WD28-F1
#
_entry.id   AF-A0A5S4WD28-F1
#
_cell.length_a   1.000
_cell.length_b   1.000
_cell.length_c   1.000
_cell.angle_alpha   90.00
_cell.angle_beta   90.00
_cell.angle_gamma   90.00
#
_symmetry.space_group_name_H-M   'P 1'
#
loop_
_entity.id
_entity.type
_entity.pdbx_description
1 polymer ?
#
loop_
_entity_poly.entity_id
_entity_poly.type
_entity_poly.pdbx_seq_one_letter_code
_entity_poly.pdbx_strand_id
1 'polypeptide(L)'
;MQGAQRNSLRLLQWMMAASLALPIALFAIASIISYNSTLDIADREIERTLDVAHEHALKVFETIDRSLAELNEVVRDLPDDVIRSREPALHRRLKQLTDALPQLKSAWIFDANGKSLVNSLVSPPPELSFADRDYFYAHVDQSIGTFIGASLTPRPPYQGARFFGVSRRRNSVDGSFTGVIQASVLPEYFESFYARIGTDPGSFFAMGRTDGVLLAHFPRLDREFRLDPNGAVGRSIAAHPDHGLMTIAWPSDGIERRIGYRRVAEYPIYVSAGLETSAIRARWLATMSQHLVFGVPATALLFILLAFAFRRTQHLQAEAAKRREAEEALKHSQRLEALGQLTGGVAHDFNNLLTVIRASVDLLNRPQLSDERRQRYITAIAEAVARAAKLTSQLLAFARRQTLKPEVFDIGDRMQSLRDMLATLLGPAIEIVTRLPAEPCLVNADAGQFETAIINMATNARDAMQGKGRIVFTVHAATNVPDTLAQLSGGQTLKNPGFVCVAVSDSGIGIPAAQLGRIFEPFFTTKRVGQGTGLGLSQVFGFARQSGGEVTVVSEVGQGSTFLLYLPRVPANLLPRSQAPTTAPAVAGSGMSVLVVEDNIELGNFAADGLTELGYSITLVDNATDALTELVGDPDRFDVVFSDVVMPGMTGLDLAQAIRDRCISVPIVLTTGYSEALSQGGVAGFDLVQKPYSIEELSRLLHHAARLKRVRDGAAE
;
A
#
# COMPACT_ATOMS: atom_id res chain seq x y z
N MET A 1 -9.53 9.22 0.11
CA MET A 1 -8.64 9.71 1.19
C MET A 1 -8.48 8.73 2.35
N GLN A 2 -9.54 8.10 2.86
CA GLN A 2 -9.44 7.12 3.98
C GLN A 2 -8.52 5.92 3.67
N GLY A 3 -8.48 5.44 2.42
CA GLY A 3 -7.56 4.36 2.01
C GLY A 3 -6.07 4.72 2.11
N ALA A 4 -5.69 5.95 1.73
CA ALA A 4 -4.31 6.42 1.82
C ALA A 4 -3.83 6.56 3.27
N GLN A 5 -4.71 7.02 4.16
CA GLN A 5 -4.43 7.16 5.61
C GLN A 5 -4.28 5.81 6.32
N ARG A 6 -5.06 4.80 5.94
CA ARG A 6 -4.95 3.45 6.49
C ARG A 6 -3.66 2.75 6.01
N ASN A 7 -3.25 3.03 4.78
CA ASN A 7 -2.00 2.52 4.22
C ASN A 7 -0.76 3.14 4.90
N SER A 8 -0.78 4.44 5.23
CA SER A 8 0.35 5.08 5.91
C SER A 8 0.60 4.54 7.32
N LEU A 9 -0.47 4.28 8.09
CA LEU A 9 -0.35 3.68 9.43
C LEU A 9 0.16 2.24 9.37
N ARG A 10 -0.33 1.44 8.42
CA ARG A 10 0.18 0.07 8.20
C ARG A 10 1.66 0.07 7.82
N LEU A 11 2.08 1.02 6.98
CA LEU A 11 3.49 1.16 6.60
C LEU A 11 4.37 1.45 7.82
N LEU A 12 3.97 2.37 8.71
CA LEU A 12 4.67 2.65 9.96
C LEU A 12 4.75 1.43 10.89
N GLN A 13 3.67 0.63 11.00
CA GLN A 13 3.68 -0.62 11.77
C GLN A 13 4.68 -1.63 11.21
N TRP A 14 4.69 -1.81 9.88
CA TRP A 14 5.67 -2.66 9.21
C TRP A 14 7.10 -2.15 9.40
N MET A 15 7.33 -0.83 9.32
CA MET A 15 8.63 -0.23 9.59
C MET A 15 9.07 -0.45 11.04
N MET A 16 8.15 -0.36 12.01
CA MET A 16 8.45 -0.67 13.41
C MET A 16 8.86 -2.14 13.59
N ALA A 17 8.09 -3.08 13.03
CA ALA A 17 8.43 -4.49 13.06
C ALA A 17 9.79 -4.77 12.38
N ALA A 18 10.02 -4.17 11.21
CA ALA A 18 11.27 -4.29 10.46
C ALA A 18 12.46 -3.67 11.22
N SER A 19 12.25 -2.55 11.93
CA SER A 19 13.29 -1.89 12.72
C SER A 19 13.84 -2.76 13.84
N LEU A 20 13.08 -3.76 14.31
CA LEU A 20 13.52 -4.75 15.28
C LEU A 20 14.02 -6.04 14.60
N ALA A 21 13.28 -6.56 13.62
CA ALA A 21 13.58 -7.82 12.98
C ALA A 21 14.90 -7.79 12.18
N LEU A 22 15.16 -6.70 11.44
CA LEU A 22 16.34 -6.59 10.59
C LEU A 22 17.64 -6.54 11.40
N PRO A 23 17.80 -5.70 12.45
CA PRO A 23 18.99 -5.73 13.29
C PRO A 23 19.20 -7.06 14.00
N ILE A 24 18.13 -7.73 14.46
CA ILE A 24 18.24 -9.06 15.08
C ILE A 24 18.77 -10.08 14.07
N ALA A 25 18.23 -10.10 12.84
CA ALA A 25 18.69 -11.01 11.80
C ALA A 25 20.15 -10.73 11.41
N LEU A 26 20.52 -9.47 11.22
CA LEU A 26 21.90 -9.07 10.94
C LEU A 26 22.85 -9.45 12.07
N PHE A 27 22.44 -9.25 13.32
CA PHE A 27 23.22 -9.65 14.49
C PHE A 27 23.40 -11.17 14.54
N ALA A 28 22.36 -11.97 14.28
CA ALA A 28 22.46 -13.42 14.24
C ALA A 28 23.44 -13.90 13.15
N ILE A 29 23.35 -13.33 11.94
CA ILE A 29 24.27 -13.63 10.84
C ILE A 29 25.71 -13.25 11.21
N ALA A 30 25.93 -12.04 11.69
CA ALA A 30 27.24 -11.56 12.12
C ALA A 30 27.81 -12.41 13.27
N SER A 31 26.94 -12.88 14.17
CA SER A 31 27.31 -13.73 15.30
C SER A 31 27.80 -15.10 14.85
N ILE A 32 27.14 -15.72 13.87
CA ILE A 32 27.57 -16.99 13.26
C ILE A 32 28.92 -16.81 12.51
N ILE A 33 29.03 -15.77 11.69
CA ILE A 33 30.27 -15.46 10.96
C ILE A 33 31.43 -15.24 11.93
N SER A 34 31.21 -14.46 12.98
CA SER A 34 32.21 -14.18 14.01
C SER A 34 32.61 -15.44 14.79
N TYR A 35 31.66 -16.33 15.08
CA TYR A 35 31.95 -17.59 15.77
C TYR A 35 32.88 -18.47 14.94
N ASN A 36 32.56 -18.65 13.64
CA ASN A 36 33.41 -19.43 12.73
C ASN A 36 34.79 -18.79 12.57
N SER A 37 34.86 -17.47 12.41
CA SER A 37 36.13 -16.75 12.33
C SER A 37 36.97 -16.92 13.60
N THR A 38 36.34 -16.88 14.78
CA THR A 38 37.03 -17.06 16.07
C THR A 38 37.57 -18.49 16.21
N LEU A 39 36.81 -19.49 15.76
CA LEU A 39 37.27 -20.88 15.71
C LEU A 39 38.47 -21.05 14.76
N ASP A 40 38.40 -20.49 13.55
CA ASP A 40 39.49 -20.58 12.57
C ASP A 40 40.77 -19.89 13.06
N ILE A 41 40.64 -18.78 13.78
CA ILE A 41 41.77 -18.10 14.43
C ILE A 41 42.38 -19.00 15.51
N ALA A 42 41.55 -19.61 16.36
CA ALA A 42 41.99 -20.53 17.39
C ALA A 42 42.70 -21.76 16.81
N ASP A 43 42.18 -22.35 15.73
CA ASP A 43 42.80 -23.50 15.06
C ASP A 43 44.19 -23.14 14.51
N ARG A 44 44.34 -21.98 13.84
CA ARG A 44 45.66 -21.50 13.38
C ARG A 44 46.64 -21.21 14.53
N GLU A 45 46.15 -20.69 15.65
CA GLU A 45 46.95 -20.43 16.84
C GLU A 45 47.45 -21.73 17.47
N ILE A 46 46.58 -22.74 17.55
CA ILE A 46 46.90 -24.09 18.00
C ILE A 46 47.93 -24.75 17.09
N GLU A 47 47.74 -24.69 15.76
CA GLU A 47 48.70 -25.26 14.81
C GLU A 47 50.08 -24.59 14.92
N ARG A 48 50.11 -23.25 14.99
CA ARG A 48 51.37 -22.50 15.14
C ARG A 48 52.11 -22.85 16.42
N THR A 49 51.40 -22.96 17.54
CA THR A 49 52.02 -23.31 18.83
C THR A 49 52.40 -24.79 18.90
N LEU A 50 51.62 -25.67 18.27
CA LEU A 50 51.95 -27.07 18.08
C LEU A 50 53.23 -27.24 17.25
N ASP A 51 53.40 -26.50 16.15
CA ASP A 51 54.61 -26.55 15.33
C ASP A 51 55.86 -26.21 16.14
N VAL A 52 55.79 -25.14 16.95
CA VAL A 52 56.89 -24.73 17.84
C VAL A 52 57.18 -25.81 18.89
N ALA A 53 56.14 -26.37 19.52
CA ALA A 53 56.30 -27.42 20.52
C ALA A 53 56.87 -28.72 19.92
N HIS A 54 56.40 -29.09 18.74
CA HIS A 54 56.87 -30.26 18.00
C HIS A 54 58.33 -30.10 17.57
N GLU A 55 58.71 -28.97 16.98
CA GLU A 55 60.09 -28.70 16.55
C GLU A 55 61.05 -28.65 17.75
N HIS A 56 60.62 -28.07 18.88
CA HIS A 56 61.40 -28.06 20.11
C HIS A 56 61.61 -29.49 20.65
N ALA A 57 60.54 -30.29 20.74
CA ALA A 57 60.64 -31.68 21.17
C ALA A 57 61.56 -32.49 20.26
N LEU A 58 61.39 -32.37 18.94
CA LEU A 58 62.23 -33.04 17.95
C LEU A 58 63.71 -32.72 18.17
N LYS A 59 64.07 -31.43 18.24
CA LYS A 59 65.47 -30.99 18.46
C LYS A 59 66.03 -31.50 19.79
N VAL A 60 65.22 -31.52 20.85
CA VAL A 60 65.64 -32.02 22.17
C VAL A 60 65.95 -33.51 22.09
N PHE A 61 65.07 -34.32 21.49
CA PHE A 61 65.29 -35.76 21.35
C PHE A 61 66.45 -36.07 20.40
N GLU A 62 66.58 -35.40 19.26
CA GLU A 62 67.72 -35.55 18.35
C GLU A 62 69.05 -35.22 19.04
N THR A 63 69.08 -34.15 19.84
CA THR A 63 70.29 -33.75 20.57
C THR A 63 70.68 -34.80 21.60
N ILE A 64 69.72 -35.29 22.39
CA ILE A 64 69.97 -36.35 23.38
C ILE A 64 70.42 -37.63 22.67
N ASP A 65 69.74 -38.00 21.60
CA ASP A 65 69.96 -39.23 20.87
C ASP A 65 71.34 -39.27 20.20
N ARG A 66 71.76 -38.16 19.58
CA ARG A 66 73.11 -37.97 19.05
C ARG A 66 74.17 -38.04 20.16
N SER A 67 73.90 -37.42 21.30
CA SER A 67 74.82 -37.43 22.44
C SER A 67 74.99 -38.85 23.01
N LEU A 68 73.90 -39.62 23.10
CA LEU A 68 73.92 -41.03 23.50
C LEU A 68 74.62 -41.91 22.48
N ALA A 69 74.43 -41.66 21.18
CA ALA A 69 75.14 -42.37 20.12
C ALA A 69 76.65 -42.12 20.22
N GLU A 70 77.09 -40.88 20.42
CA GLU A 70 78.50 -40.54 20.61
C GLU A 70 79.10 -41.23 21.85
N LEU A 71 78.37 -41.25 22.97
CA LEU A 71 78.80 -42.00 24.16
C LEU A 71 78.92 -43.50 23.88
N ASN A 72 77.99 -44.06 23.09
CA ASN A 72 78.02 -45.46 22.69
C ASN A 72 79.24 -45.79 21.83
N GLU A 73 79.63 -44.89 20.92
CA GLU A 73 80.89 -45.02 20.15
C GLU A 73 82.13 -45.00 21.04
N VAL A 74 82.17 -44.11 22.05
CA VAL A 74 83.32 -43.98 22.96
C VAL A 74 83.59 -45.24 23.77
N VAL A 75 82.54 -45.98 24.12
CA VAL A 75 82.64 -47.24 24.90
C VAL A 75 82.44 -48.49 24.05
N ARG A 76 82.37 -48.35 22.73
CA ARG A 76 82.24 -49.47 21.80
C ARG A 76 83.43 -50.41 21.96
N ASP A 77 83.14 -51.71 22.01
CA ASP A 77 84.11 -52.81 22.11
C ASP A 77 85.02 -52.77 23.34
N LEU A 78 84.73 -51.91 24.33
CA LEU A 78 85.45 -51.92 25.61
C LEU A 78 84.77 -52.92 26.56
N PRO A 79 85.52 -53.87 27.14
CA PRO A 79 84.99 -54.73 28.19
C PRO A 79 84.73 -53.92 29.47
N ASP A 80 83.81 -54.40 30.29
CA ASP A 80 83.29 -53.63 31.43
C ASP A 80 84.37 -53.30 32.50
N ASP A 81 85.41 -54.12 32.63
CA ASP A 81 86.58 -53.86 33.48
C ASP A 81 87.42 -52.67 32.98
N VAL A 82 87.58 -52.53 31.67
CA VAL A 82 88.25 -51.39 31.04
C VAL A 82 87.42 -50.11 31.18
N ILE A 83 86.08 -50.21 31.10
CA ILE A 83 85.18 -49.09 31.36
C ILE A 83 85.29 -48.63 32.82
N ARG A 84 85.33 -49.57 33.78
CA ARG A 84 85.53 -49.27 35.20
C ARG A 84 86.89 -48.67 35.50
N SER A 85 87.97 -49.11 34.83
CA SER A 85 89.30 -48.49 35.02
C SER A 85 89.38 -47.07 34.44
N ARG A 86 88.54 -46.73 33.45
CA ARG A 86 88.40 -45.38 32.86
C ARG A 86 87.29 -44.54 33.49
N GLU A 87 86.69 -44.99 34.59
CA GLU A 87 85.53 -44.37 35.23
C GLU A 87 85.72 -42.87 35.52
N PRO A 88 86.86 -42.37 36.08
CA PRO A 88 86.99 -40.94 36.39
C PRO A 88 87.02 -40.03 35.14
N ALA A 89 87.48 -40.54 34.00
CA ALA A 89 87.48 -39.81 32.73
C ALA A 89 86.08 -39.80 32.10
N LEU A 90 85.41 -40.97 32.10
CA LEU A 90 84.06 -41.10 31.57
C LEU A 90 83.03 -40.34 32.43
N HIS A 91 83.16 -40.35 33.77
CA HIS A 91 82.35 -39.55 34.69
C HIS A 91 82.42 -38.07 34.35
N ARG A 92 83.63 -37.51 34.17
CA ARG A 92 83.81 -36.11 33.78
C ARG A 92 83.15 -35.79 32.43
N ARG A 93 83.23 -36.68 31.45
CA ARG A 93 82.58 -36.51 30.14
C ARG A 93 81.05 -36.55 30.25
N LEU A 94 80.50 -37.52 31.00
CA LEU A 94 79.06 -37.61 31.25
C LEU A 94 78.55 -36.39 32.03
N LYS A 95 79.32 -35.91 33.00
CA LYS A 95 79.01 -34.70 33.77
C LYS A 95 79.02 -33.44 32.89
N GLN A 96 80.03 -33.26 32.05
CA GLN A 96 80.07 -32.16 31.06
C GLN A 96 78.85 -32.17 30.13
N LEU A 97 78.43 -33.36 29.67
CA LEU A 97 77.24 -33.52 28.84
C LEU A 97 75.95 -33.12 29.58
N THR A 98 75.80 -33.51 30.84
CA THR A 98 74.62 -33.15 31.63
C THR A 98 74.63 -31.68 32.04
N ASP A 99 75.81 -31.10 32.29
CA ASP A 99 75.95 -29.67 32.62
C ASP A 99 75.67 -28.78 31.39
N ALA A 100 75.95 -29.26 30.18
CA ALA A 100 75.71 -28.53 28.93
C ALA A 100 74.24 -28.60 28.46
N LEU A 101 73.48 -29.60 28.88
CA LEU A 101 72.12 -29.86 28.43
C LEU A 101 71.12 -29.74 29.60
N PRO A 102 70.46 -28.59 29.78
CA PRO A 102 69.59 -28.34 30.94
C PRO A 102 68.36 -29.28 31.03
N GLN A 103 67.99 -29.91 29.92
CA GLN A 103 66.94 -30.92 29.88
C GLN A 103 67.33 -32.26 30.53
N LEU A 104 68.63 -32.50 30.73
CA LEU A 104 69.15 -33.75 31.29
C LEU A 104 69.40 -33.62 32.79
N LYS A 105 68.86 -34.57 33.54
CA LYS A 105 69.17 -34.76 34.97
C LYS A 105 70.47 -35.50 35.19
N SER A 106 70.70 -36.55 34.41
CA SER A 106 71.87 -37.44 34.56
C SER A 106 72.06 -38.32 33.34
N ALA A 107 73.27 -38.86 33.17
CA ALA A 107 73.59 -39.85 32.14
C ALA A 107 74.34 -41.05 32.76
N TRP A 108 74.07 -42.24 32.23
CA TRP A 108 74.44 -43.52 32.84
C TRP A 108 74.91 -44.52 31.79
N ILE A 109 75.88 -45.35 32.18
CA ILE A 109 76.35 -46.52 31.44
C ILE A 109 76.18 -47.73 32.35
N PHE A 110 75.42 -48.73 31.89
CA PHE A 110 75.12 -49.96 32.60
C PHE A 110 75.74 -51.17 31.91
N ASP A 111 76.09 -52.20 32.69
CA ASP A 111 76.49 -53.52 32.19
C ASP A 111 75.29 -54.40 31.82
N ALA A 112 75.56 -55.61 31.31
CA ALA A 112 74.54 -56.58 30.91
C ALA A 112 73.64 -57.08 32.06
N ASN A 113 74.02 -56.83 33.33
CA ASN A 113 73.24 -57.19 34.52
C ASN A 113 72.53 -55.97 35.15
N GLY A 114 72.59 -54.81 34.49
CA GLY A 114 71.98 -53.58 34.95
C GLY A 114 72.71 -52.89 36.10
N LYS A 115 73.97 -53.24 36.38
CA LYS A 115 74.77 -52.49 37.37
C LYS A 115 75.40 -51.26 36.70
N SER A 116 75.49 -50.16 37.45
CA SER A 116 76.12 -48.93 36.94
C SER A 116 77.64 -49.12 36.82
N LEU A 117 78.16 -48.89 35.61
CA LEU A 117 79.60 -48.84 35.31
C LEU A 117 80.14 -47.43 35.53
N VAL A 118 79.43 -46.43 35.01
CA VAL A 118 79.75 -45.00 35.13
C VAL A 118 78.43 -44.22 35.14
N ASN A 119 78.36 -43.13 35.91
CA ASN A 119 77.25 -42.17 35.83
C ASN A 119 77.75 -40.74 36.02
N SER A 120 76.92 -39.74 35.70
CA SER A 120 77.28 -38.31 35.81
C SER A 120 77.12 -37.73 37.23
N LEU A 121 76.51 -38.44 38.18
CA LEU A 121 76.15 -37.93 39.50
C LEU A 121 77.23 -38.18 40.56
N VAL A 122 77.72 -39.42 40.65
CA VAL A 122 78.64 -39.89 41.70
C VAL A 122 79.71 -40.80 41.09
N SER A 123 80.96 -40.60 41.53
CA SER A 123 82.15 -41.35 41.13
C SER A 123 82.91 -41.79 42.39
N PRO A 124 83.14 -43.10 42.63
CA PRO A 124 82.60 -44.24 41.88
C PRO A 124 81.11 -44.48 42.12
N PRO A 125 80.38 -45.14 41.20
CA PRO A 125 78.98 -45.52 41.41
C PRO A 125 78.82 -46.50 42.58
N PRO A 126 77.76 -46.37 43.42
CA PRO A 126 77.35 -47.40 44.36
C PRO A 126 76.90 -48.67 43.62
N GLU A 127 77.12 -49.84 44.22
CA GLU A 127 76.69 -51.12 43.65
C GLU A 127 75.17 -51.31 43.78
N LEU A 128 74.43 -50.77 42.81
CA LEU A 128 72.98 -50.94 42.68
C LEU A 128 72.66 -51.51 41.29
N SER A 129 71.72 -52.46 41.23
CA SER A 129 71.17 -52.96 39.96
C SER A 129 69.92 -52.16 39.58
N PHE A 130 69.76 -51.93 38.28
CA PHE A 130 68.64 -51.25 37.63
C PHE A 130 67.99 -52.12 36.55
N ALA A 131 68.23 -53.44 36.57
CA ALA A 131 67.71 -54.36 35.57
C ALA A 131 66.16 -54.41 35.53
N ASP A 132 65.50 -53.98 36.60
CA ASP A 132 64.05 -53.89 36.73
C ASP A 132 63.42 -52.66 36.02
N ARG A 133 64.25 -51.73 35.52
CA ARG A 133 63.78 -50.50 34.87
C ARG A 133 63.47 -50.73 33.40
N ASP A 134 62.45 -50.04 32.90
CA ASP A 134 61.94 -50.16 31.53
C ASP A 134 62.98 -49.86 30.45
N TYR A 135 63.77 -48.82 30.64
CA TYR A 135 64.89 -48.47 29.78
C TYR A 135 65.99 -49.54 29.74
N PHE A 136 66.00 -50.50 30.66
CA PHE A 136 66.95 -51.61 30.66
C PHE A 136 66.39 -52.81 29.93
N TYR A 137 65.29 -53.39 30.43
CA TYR A 137 64.74 -54.63 29.86
C TYR A 137 64.22 -54.46 28.43
N ALA A 138 63.81 -53.24 28.03
CA ALA A 138 63.39 -52.98 26.64
C ALA A 138 64.50 -53.23 25.61
N HIS A 139 65.78 -53.18 26.02
CA HIS A 139 66.93 -53.42 25.15
C HIS A 139 67.52 -54.83 25.28
N VAL A 140 67.05 -55.68 26.20
CA VAL A 140 67.65 -57.01 26.44
C VAL A 140 67.35 -57.94 25.26
N ASP A 141 66.08 -58.07 24.88
CA ASP A 141 65.63 -59.06 23.90
C ASP A 141 65.87 -58.63 22.44
N GLN A 142 65.89 -57.33 22.16
CA GLN A 142 65.98 -56.79 20.81
C GLN A 142 66.70 -55.45 20.74
N SER A 143 67.28 -55.14 19.58
CA SER A 143 67.84 -53.81 19.28
C SER A 143 66.74 -52.94 18.66
N ILE A 144 66.13 -52.08 19.48
CA ILE A 144 65.01 -51.21 19.09
C ILE A 144 65.43 -49.77 18.82
N GLY A 145 66.74 -49.52 18.67
CA GLY A 145 67.29 -48.18 18.53
C GLY A 145 67.12 -47.38 19.83
N THR A 146 66.42 -46.26 19.75
CA THR A 146 66.22 -45.34 20.88
C THR A 146 64.91 -45.63 21.59
N PHE A 147 65.00 -46.01 22.86
CA PHE A 147 63.83 -46.27 23.70
C PHE A 147 63.57 -45.11 24.65
N ILE A 148 62.32 -44.70 24.74
CA ILE A 148 61.85 -43.63 25.62
C ILE A 148 60.93 -44.24 26.67
N GLY A 149 61.39 -44.27 27.92
CA GLY A 149 60.71 -44.86 29.06
C GLY A 149 59.53 -44.03 29.59
N ALA A 150 58.81 -44.61 30.54
CA ALA A 150 57.82 -43.88 31.33
C ALA A 150 58.50 -42.91 32.30
N SER A 151 57.71 -42.02 32.92
CA SER A 151 58.20 -41.21 34.03
C SER A 151 58.52 -42.10 35.22
N LEU A 152 59.66 -41.86 35.86
CA LEU A 152 60.21 -42.66 36.94
C LEU A 152 60.66 -41.77 38.09
N THR A 153 60.57 -42.29 39.31
CA THR A 153 61.20 -41.68 40.49
C THR A 153 62.64 -42.16 40.67
N PRO A 154 63.55 -41.28 41.13
CA PRO A 154 64.91 -41.67 41.50
C PRO A 154 64.92 -42.75 42.60
N ARG A 155 65.85 -43.70 42.49
CA ARG A 155 66.07 -44.73 43.51
C ARG A 155 67.06 -44.21 44.56
N PRO A 156 66.84 -44.41 45.87
CA PRO A 156 67.84 -44.10 46.90
C PRO A 156 69.20 -44.76 46.59
N PRO A 157 70.35 -44.10 46.86
CA PRO A 157 70.52 -42.83 47.56
C PRO A 157 70.26 -41.59 46.69
N TYR A 158 69.95 -41.76 45.40
CA TYR A 158 69.67 -40.65 44.49
C TYR A 158 68.32 -40.01 44.77
N GLN A 159 68.28 -38.67 44.77
CA GLN A 159 67.08 -37.87 45.08
C GLN A 159 66.72 -36.94 43.90
N GLY A 160 65.69 -36.12 44.08
CA GLY A 160 65.26 -35.07 43.14
C GLY A 160 64.03 -35.42 42.31
N ALA A 161 63.78 -34.62 41.27
CA ALA A 161 62.56 -34.69 40.46
C ALA A 161 62.41 -36.00 39.67
N ARG A 162 61.17 -36.26 39.22
CA ARG A 162 60.85 -37.37 38.30
C ARG A 162 61.57 -37.15 36.98
N PHE A 163 61.86 -38.24 36.29
CA PHE A 163 62.51 -38.20 34.99
C PHE A 163 61.98 -39.34 34.13
N PHE A 164 62.03 -39.20 32.81
CA PHE A 164 61.88 -40.36 31.91
C PHE A 164 63.23 -40.69 31.28
N GLY A 165 63.46 -41.97 31.01
CA GLY A 165 64.72 -42.43 30.43
C GLY A 165 64.69 -42.40 28.91
N VAL A 166 65.71 -41.81 28.28
CA VAL A 166 66.02 -42.02 26.87
C VAL A 166 67.26 -42.91 26.82
N SER A 167 67.17 -44.04 26.11
CA SER A 167 68.19 -45.09 26.22
C SER A 167 68.50 -45.76 24.90
N ARG A 168 69.72 -46.27 24.79
CA ARG A 168 70.22 -47.07 23.68
C ARG A 168 70.90 -48.33 24.19
N ARG A 169 70.77 -49.41 23.42
CA ARG A 169 71.44 -50.69 23.65
C ARG A 169 72.96 -50.57 23.38
N ARG A 170 73.78 -51.10 24.30
CA ARG A 170 75.19 -51.39 24.05
C ARG A 170 75.30 -52.79 23.48
N ASN A 171 76.02 -52.91 22.37
CA ASN A 171 76.26 -54.18 21.69
C ASN A 171 77.76 -54.50 21.71
N SER A 172 78.07 -55.78 21.78
CA SER A 172 79.39 -56.32 21.44
C SER A 172 79.55 -56.44 19.91
N VAL A 173 80.76 -56.74 19.44
CA VAL A 173 81.11 -56.98 18.03
C VAL A 173 80.26 -58.09 17.39
N ASP A 174 79.87 -59.10 18.18
CA ASP A 174 79.02 -60.22 17.77
C ASP A 174 77.51 -59.90 17.85
N GLY A 175 77.13 -58.67 18.21
CA GLY A 175 75.75 -58.22 18.36
C GLY A 175 75.09 -58.62 19.69
N SER A 176 75.82 -59.29 20.59
CA SER A 176 75.30 -59.65 21.91
C SER A 176 75.07 -58.42 22.80
N PHE A 177 74.10 -58.51 23.71
CA PHE A 177 73.75 -57.45 24.65
C PHE A 177 74.85 -57.28 25.70
N THR A 178 75.47 -56.09 25.75
CA THR A 178 76.50 -55.78 26.75
C THR A 178 76.07 -54.74 27.77
N GLY A 179 74.85 -54.21 27.65
CA GLY A 179 74.26 -53.27 28.59
C GLY A 179 73.51 -52.13 27.92
N VAL A 180 73.36 -51.01 28.63
CA VAL A 180 72.54 -49.87 28.18
C VAL A 180 73.24 -48.56 28.51
N ILE A 181 73.14 -47.59 27.60
CA ILE A 181 73.43 -46.18 27.89
C ILE A 181 72.12 -45.44 28.00
N GLN A 182 71.94 -44.67 29.07
CA GLN A 182 70.68 -43.98 29.36
C GLN A 182 70.93 -42.55 29.80
N ALA A 183 70.14 -41.62 29.26
CA ALA A 183 70.00 -40.25 29.73
C ALA A 183 68.65 -40.09 30.44
N SER A 184 68.67 -39.43 31.59
CA SER A 184 67.48 -39.09 32.36
C SER A 184 67.01 -37.70 31.98
N VAL A 185 65.83 -37.58 31.40
CA VAL A 185 65.27 -36.31 30.90
C VAL A 185 64.23 -35.78 31.88
N LEU A 186 64.24 -34.47 32.14
CA LEU A 186 63.33 -33.80 33.07
C LEU A 186 62.01 -33.40 32.37
N PRO A 187 60.83 -33.91 32.79
CA PRO A 187 59.54 -33.38 32.36
C PRO A 187 59.40 -31.89 32.60
N GLU A 188 59.91 -31.39 33.73
CA GLU A 188 59.76 -29.98 34.12
C GLU A 188 60.40 -29.01 33.11
N TYR A 189 61.40 -29.47 32.35
CA TYR A 189 62.00 -28.69 31.27
C TYR A 189 60.97 -28.37 30.17
N PHE A 190 60.21 -29.38 29.74
CA PHE A 190 59.15 -29.22 28.73
C PHE A 190 57.98 -28.43 29.29
N GLU A 191 57.57 -28.70 30.53
CA GLU A 191 56.47 -27.97 31.20
C GLU A 191 56.80 -26.47 31.33
N SER A 192 58.05 -26.14 31.67
CA SER A 192 58.52 -24.75 31.73
C SER A 192 58.60 -24.10 30.36
N PHE A 193 58.97 -24.86 29.32
CA PHE A 193 58.95 -24.39 27.94
C PHE A 193 57.50 -24.12 27.48
N TYR A 194 56.57 -25.03 27.74
CA TYR A 194 55.15 -24.88 27.46
C TYR A 194 54.54 -23.68 28.18
N ALA A 195 54.88 -23.46 29.44
CA ALA A 195 54.47 -22.28 30.19
C ALA A 195 54.94 -20.95 29.56
N ARG A 196 56.09 -20.95 28.86
CA ARG A 196 56.62 -19.77 28.18
C ARG A 196 55.97 -19.50 26.82
N ILE A 197 55.59 -20.55 26.08
CA ILE A 197 54.95 -20.40 24.77
C ILE A 197 53.41 -20.34 24.85
N GLY A 198 52.82 -20.87 25.93
CA GLY A 198 51.39 -20.84 26.23
C GLY A 198 50.98 -19.55 26.93
N THR A 199 51.05 -18.42 26.23
CA THR A 199 50.71 -17.10 26.77
C THR A 199 49.22 -16.89 26.97
N ASP A 200 48.39 -17.65 26.27
CA ASP A 200 46.95 -17.46 26.23
C ASP A 200 46.23 -18.16 27.38
N PRO A 201 45.22 -17.53 28.01
CA PRO A 201 44.41 -18.17 29.04
C PRO A 201 43.77 -19.46 28.53
N GLY A 202 43.88 -20.55 29.30
CA GLY A 202 43.40 -21.87 28.88
C GLY A 202 44.32 -22.59 27.88
N SER A 203 45.55 -22.12 27.70
CA SER A 203 46.59 -22.85 26.94
C SER A 203 46.84 -24.22 27.56
N PHE A 204 46.95 -25.21 26.68
CA PHE A 204 47.15 -26.60 27.02
C PHE A 204 48.28 -27.17 26.18
N PHE A 205 49.18 -27.92 26.81
CA PHE A 205 50.20 -28.70 26.10
C PHE A 205 50.36 -30.07 26.74
N ALA A 206 50.63 -31.07 25.91
CA ALA A 206 50.90 -32.42 26.38
C ALA A 206 51.95 -33.08 25.48
N MET A 207 52.82 -33.87 26.09
CA MET A 207 53.73 -34.76 25.39
C MET A 207 53.56 -36.16 25.96
N GLY A 208 53.22 -37.14 25.14
CA GLY A 208 52.95 -38.49 25.57
C GLY A 208 53.44 -39.53 24.57
N ARG A 209 53.73 -40.73 25.05
CA ARG A 209 54.12 -41.86 24.23
C ARG A 209 52.92 -42.39 23.42
N THR A 210 53.21 -43.13 22.35
CA THR A 210 52.19 -43.79 21.51
C THR A 210 51.36 -44.83 22.25
N ASP A 211 51.83 -45.32 23.40
CA ASP A 211 51.09 -46.24 24.30
C ASP A 211 50.22 -45.51 25.34
N GLY A 212 50.08 -44.19 25.21
CA GLY A 212 49.24 -43.35 26.05
C GLY A 212 49.90 -42.83 27.33
N VAL A 213 51.13 -43.24 27.67
CA VAL A 213 51.82 -42.72 28.86
C VAL A 213 52.22 -41.27 28.64
N LEU A 214 51.79 -40.38 29.54
CA LEU A 214 52.09 -38.96 29.48
C LEU A 214 53.48 -38.67 30.08
N LEU A 215 54.32 -37.95 29.32
CA LEU A 215 55.69 -37.60 29.70
C LEU A 215 55.78 -36.19 30.29
N ALA A 216 55.06 -35.22 29.72
CA ALA A 216 54.99 -33.84 30.19
C ALA A 216 53.60 -33.25 29.91
N HIS A 217 53.13 -32.35 30.77
CA HIS A 217 51.80 -31.75 30.63
C HIS A 217 51.76 -30.33 31.20
N PHE A 218 51.11 -29.41 30.49
CA PHE A 218 50.86 -28.05 30.94
C PHE A 218 49.36 -27.75 30.86
N PRO A 219 48.70 -27.34 31.96
CA PRO A 219 49.24 -27.15 33.31
C PRO A 219 49.77 -28.44 33.97
N ARG A 220 50.78 -28.36 34.84
CA ARG A 220 51.48 -29.53 35.41
C ARG A 220 50.54 -30.51 36.14
N LEU A 221 50.78 -31.82 35.98
CA LEU A 221 50.10 -32.89 36.70
C LEU A 221 51.04 -33.55 37.72
N ASP A 222 50.62 -33.64 38.99
CA ASP A 222 51.45 -34.23 40.06
C ASP A 222 51.46 -35.78 40.05
N ARG A 223 50.60 -36.39 39.25
CA ARG A 223 50.43 -37.85 39.14
C ARG A 223 50.73 -38.35 37.73
N GLU A 224 51.21 -39.59 37.65
CA GLU A 224 51.29 -40.30 36.37
C GLU A 224 49.90 -40.42 35.76
N PHE A 225 49.84 -40.22 34.45
CA PHE A 225 48.61 -40.29 33.70
C PHE A 225 48.84 -41.10 32.43
N ARG A 226 47.94 -42.04 32.17
CA ARG A 226 47.93 -42.84 30.94
C ARG A 226 46.58 -42.63 30.25
N LEU A 227 46.64 -42.23 28.99
CA LEU A 227 45.48 -42.17 28.11
C LEU A 227 45.02 -43.58 27.79
N ASP A 228 43.72 -43.82 27.91
CA ASP A 228 43.09 -45.06 27.44
C ASP A 228 43.14 -45.10 25.89
N PRO A 229 43.82 -46.10 25.27
CA PRO A 229 43.86 -46.25 23.82
C PRO A 229 42.48 -46.41 23.19
N ASN A 230 41.53 -47.00 23.94
CA ASN A 230 40.15 -47.16 23.49
C ASN A 230 39.27 -45.96 23.87
N GLY A 231 39.80 -44.99 24.61
CA GLY A 231 39.13 -43.75 24.99
C GLY A 231 38.95 -42.78 23.83
N ALA A 232 38.27 -41.66 24.08
CA ALA A 232 37.94 -40.70 23.02
C ALA A 232 39.19 -40.07 22.36
N VAL A 233 40.24 -39.76 23.14
CA VAL A 233 41.53 -39.27 22.60
C VAL A 233 42.23 -40.37 21.80
N GLY A 234 42.32 -41.58 22.35
CA GLY A 234 42.98 -42.72 21.71
C GLY A 234 42.34 -43.10 20.37
N ARG A 235 41.00 -43.12 20.29
CA ARG A 235 40.27 -43.35 19.03
C ARG A 235 40.52 -42.26 17.98
N SER A 236 40.62 -40.99 18.41
CA SER A 236 40.91 -39.89 17.50
C SER A 236 42.30 -40.02 16.88
N ILE A 237 43.30 -40.36 17.70
CA ILE A 237 44.69 -40.60 17.26
C ILE A 237 44.76 -41.86 16.39
N ALA A 238 44.06 -42.94 16.75
CA ALA A 238 44.04 -44.17 15.96
C ALA A 238 43.44 -43.96 14.56
N ALA A 239 42.48 -43.04 14.41
CA ALA A 239 41.88 -42.69 13.13
C ALA A 239 42.84 -41.88 12.23
N HIS A 240 43.64 -40.98 12.81
CA HIS A 240 44.63 -40.16 12.09
C HIS A 240 45.97 -40.16 12.85
N PRO A 241 46.82 -41.19 12.66
CA PRO A 241 48.00 -41.42 13.50
C PRO A 241 49.12 -40.40 13.39
N ASP A 242 49.19 -39.58 12.35
CA ASP A 242 50.31 -38.66 12.17
C ASP A 242 50.04 -37.29 12.79
N HIS A 243 48.84 -36.76 12.59
CA HIS A 243 48.41 -35.46 13.10
C HIS A 243 46.89 -35.30 13.02
N GLY A 244 46.36 -34.31 13.73
CA GLY A 244 44.98 -33.87 13.56
C GLY A 244 44.55 -32.80 14.56
N LEU A 245 43.32 -32.32 14.37
CA LEU A 245 42.62 -31.43 15.30
C LEU A 245 41.42 -32.18 15.87
N MET A 246 41.18 -32.04 17.17
CA MET A 246 40.04 -32.63 17.86
C MET A 246 39.46 -31.65 18.89
N THR A 247 38.16 -31.78 19.17
CA THR A 247 37.52 -31.10 20.30
C THR A 247 37.08 -32.16 21.30
N ILE A 248 37.61 -32.11 22.52
CA ILE A 248 37.43 -33.19 23.49
C ILE A 248 37.54 -32.70 24.93
N ALA A 249 36.76 -33.30 25.83
CA ALA A 249 36.98 -33.20 27.27
C ALA A 249 38.22 -34.00 27.65
N TRP A 250 39.27 -33.32 28.08
CA TRP A 250 40.54 -33.98 28.35
C TRP A 250 40.40 -34.93 29.56
N PRO A 251 40.79 -36.21 29.46
CA PRO A 251 40.46 -37.20 30.48
C PRO A 251 41.00 -36.93 31.90
N SER A 252 42.05 -36.12 32.07
CA SER A 252 42.65 -35.89 33.40
C SER A 252 41.89 -34.87 34.26
N ASP A 253 41.19 -33.92 33.64
CA ASP A 253 40.51 -32.80 34.33
C ASP A 253 39.07 -32.55 33.86
N GLY A 254 38.62 -33.21 32.79
CA GLY A 254 37.26 -33.09 32.25
C GLY A 254 36.98 -31.78 31.52
N ILE A 255 38.00 -30.93 31.31
CA ILE A 255 37.83 -29.63 30.64
C ILE A 255 37.83 -29.84 29.13
N GLU A 256 36.82 -29.30 28.45
CA GLU A 256 36.68 -29.36 27.00
C GLU A 256 37.68 -28.42 26.31
N ARG A 257 38.49 -28.98 25.42
CA ARG A 257 39.55 -28.26 24.71
C ARG A 257 39.50 -28.55 23.22
N ARG A 258 39.87 -27.55 22.43
CA ARG A 258 40.28 -27.72 21.04
C ARG A 258 41.78 -28.03 21.06
N ILE A 259 42.18 -29.18 20.52
CA ILE A 259 43.54 -29.71 20.63
C ILE A 259 44.03 -30.13 19.24
N GLY A 260 45.20 -29.63 18.87
CA GLY A 260 46.01 -30.16 17.78
C GLY A 260 47.05 -31.13 18.32
N TYR A 261 47.31 -32.21 17.61
CA TYR A 261 48.34 -33.19 17.96
C TYR A 261 49.16 -33.57 16.74
N ARG A 262 50.42 -33.95 16.96
CA ARG A 262 51.34 -34.42 15.93
C ARG A 262 52.37 -35.40 16.50
N ARG A 263 52.65 -36.46 15.75
CA ARG A 263 53.71 -37.43 16.06
C ARG A 263 55.10 -36.84 15.81
N VAL A 264 56.06 -37.07 16.70
CA VAL A 264 57.43 -36.52 16.62
C VAL A 264 58.34 -37.45 15.81
N ALA A 265 58.42 -37.21 14.48
CA ALA A 265 59.30 -37.93 13.56
C ALA A 265 59.28 -39.47 13.78
N GLU A 266 60.44 -40.08 13.96
CA GLU A 266 60.61 -41.51 14.23
C GLU A 266 60.42 -41.90 15.70
N TYR A 267 60.33 -40.93 16.61
CA TYR A 267 60.13 -41.20 18.03
C TYR A 267 58.68 -41.62 18.32
N PRO A 268 58.45 -42.58 19.24
CA PRO A 268 57.11 -43.04 19.61
C PRO A 268 56.42 -42.04 20.56
N ILE A 269 56.39 -40.75 20.18
CA ILE A 269 55.86 -39.64 20.97
C ILE A 269 54.89 -38.81 20.13
N TYR A 270 53.83 -38.36 20.78
CA TYR A 270 52.96 -37.29 20.33
C TYR A 270 53.20 -36.03 21.15
N VAL A 271 53.21 -34.89 20.46
CA VAL A 271 53.09 -33.57 21.08
C VAL A 271 51.70 -33.03 20.74
N SER A 272 51.07 -32.38 21.71
CA SER A 272 49.75 -31.77 21.58
C SER A 272 49.78 -30.36 22.13
N ALA A 273 49.06 -29.45 21.47
CA ALA A 273 48.82 -28.09 21.92
C ALA A 273 47.31 -27.80 21.77
N GLY A 274 46.76 -26.94 22.61
CA GLY A 274 45.34 -26.66 22.58
C GLY A 274 44.92 -25.46 23.39
N LEU A 275 43.64 -25.11 23.24
CA LEU A 275 42.97 -24.05 23.98
C LEU A 275 41.66 -24.58 24.55
N GLU A 276 41.32 -24.12 25.75
CA GLU A 276 40.00 -24.37 26.32
C GLU A 276 38.88 -23.78 25.45
N THR A 277 37.82 -24.55 25.23
CA THR A 277 36.68 -24.06 24.41
C THR A 277 35.95 -22.91 25.11
N SER A 278 36.00 -22.85 26.45
CA SER A 278 35.54 -21.71 27.26
C SER A 278 36.29 -20.43 26.93
N ALA A 279 37.61 -20.48 26.76
CA ALA A 279 38.45 -19.33 26.40
C ALA A 279 38.12 -18.84 24.98
N ILE A 280 37.95 -19.76 24.02
CA ILE A 280 37.53 -19.43 22.64
C ILE A 280 36.13 -18.77 22.66
N ARG A 281 35.17 -19.33 23.41
CA ARG A 281 33.82 -18.75 23.57
C ARG A 281 33.85 -17.39 24.24
N ALA A 282 34.70 -17.19 25.25
CA ALA A 282 34.86 -15.91 25.93
C ALA A 282 35.40 -14.83 24.99
N ARG A 283 36.38 -15.16 24.13
CA ARG A 283 36.87 -14.26 23.07
C ARG A 283 35.74 -13.85 22.13
N TRP A 284 34.95 -14.81 21.63
CA TRP A 284 33.79 -14.53 20.77
C TRP A 284 32.73 -13.66 21.47
N LEU A 285 32.37 -13.98 22.72
CA LEU A 285 31.42 -13.19 23.52
C LEU A 285 31.92 -11.75 23.73
N ALA A 286 33.21 -11.55 23.98
CA ALA A 286 33.79 -10.23 24.12
C ALA A 286 33.61 -9.42 22.83
N THR A 287 33.88 -10.01 21.65
CA THR A 287 33.63 -9.37 20.35
C THR A 287 32.15 -9.05 20.14
N MET A 288 31.25 -9.99 20.44
CA MET A 288 29.79 -9.79 20.29
C MET A 288 29.25 -8.69 21.21
N SER A 289 29.78 -8.59 22.43
CA SER A 289 29.32 -7.58 23.39
C SER A 289 29.56 -6.16 22.89
N GLN A 290 30.68 -5.90 22.19
CA GLN A 290 30.95 -4.61 21.56
C GLN A 290 29.88 -4.22 20.53
N HIS A 291 29.40 -5.18 19.73
CA HIS A 291 28.30 -4.91 18.79
C HIS A 291 26.97 -4.64 19.49
N LEU A 292 26.68 -5.32 20.60
CA LEU A 292 25.45 -5.09 21.37
C LEU A 292 25.43 -3.70 22.02
N VAL A 293 26.58 -3.21 22.51
CA VAL A 293 26.70 -1.87 23.14
C VAL A 293 26.23 -0.76 22.21
N PHE A 294 26.47 -0.86 20.90
CA PHE A 294 25.99 0.13 19.91
C PHE A 294 24.67 -0.27 19.25
N GLY A 295 24.49 -1.56 18.94
CA GLY A 295 23.34 -2.06 18.20
C GLY A 295 22.04 -1.96 18.97
N VAL A 296 22.03 -2.27 20.28
CA VAL A 296 20.82 -2.23 21.10
C VAL A 296 20.31 -0.80 21.29
N PRO A 297 21.13 0.18 21.72
CA PRO A 297 20.65 1.56 21.86
C PRO A 297 20.19 2.18 20.54
N ALA A 298 20.90 1.94 19.44
CA ALA A 298 20.51 2.44 18.12
C ALA A 298 19.16 1.87 17.66
N THR A 299 18.96 0.56 17.84
CA THR A 299 17.70 -0.12 17.49
C THR A 299 16.55 0.38 18.38
N ALA A 300 16.78 0.52 19.69
CA ALA A 300 15.79 1.07 20.61
C ALA A 300 15.41 2.51 20.27
N LEU A 301 16.39 3.38 19.94
CA LEU A 301 16.15 4.75 19.53
C LEU A 301 15.32 4.82 18.24
N LEU A 302 15.67 4.02 17.22
CA LEU A 302 14.92 3.97 15.97
C LEU A 302 13.47 3.51 16.20
N PHE A 303 13.27 2.48 17.03
CA PHE A 303 11.94 2.00 17.39
C PHE A 303 11.12 3.06 18.13
N ILE A 304 11.72 3.76 19.11
CA ILE A 304 11.08 4.85 19.86
C ILE A 304 10.69 5.99 18.92
N LEU A 305 11.56 6.40 18.00
CA LEU A 305 11.27 7.45 17.01
C LEU A 305 10.12 7.05 16.09
N LEU A 306 10.09 5.80 15.61
CA LEU A 306 8.98 5.29 14.80
C LEU A 306 7.67 5.19 15.60
N ALA A 307 7.73 4.75 16.86
CA ALA A 307 6.57 4.71 17.75
C ALA A 307 6.00 6.11 18.02
N PHE A 308 6.88 7.11 18.20
CA PHE A 308 6.50 8.50 18.33
C PHE A 308 5.86 9.05 17.05
N ALA A 309 6.46 8.79 15.88
CA ALA A 309 5.91 9.17 14.58
C ALA A 309 4.54 8.52 14.34
N PHE A 310 4.37 7.25 14.72
CA PHE A 310 3.10 6.54 14.63
C PHE A 310 2.02 7.20 15.50
N ARG A 311 2.31 7.46 16.78
CA ARG A 311 1.37 8.16 17.69
C ARG A 311 1.00 9.54 17.18
N ARG A 312 1.97 10.31 16.69
CA ARG A 312 1.73 11.67 16.17
C ARG A 312 0.88 11.65 14.91
N THR A 313 1.12 10.68 14.01
CA THR A 313 0.31 10.51 12.80
C THR A 313 -1.14 10.13 13.14
N GLN A 314 -1.35 9.24 14.12
CA GLN A 314 -2.70 8.92 14.61
C GLN A 314 -3.42 10.15 15.16
N HIS A 315 -2.75 10.96 15.99
CA HIS A 315 -3.33 12.18 16.55
C HIS A 315 -3.76 13.17 15.45
N LEU A 316 -2.88 13.45 14.49
CA LEU A 316 -3.17 14.36 13.37
C LEU A 316 -4.33 13.85 12.51
N GLN A 317 -4.44 12.54 12.29
CA GLN A 317 -5.57 11.96 11.55
C GLN A 317 -6.90 12.13 12.30
N ALA A 318 -6.91 11.92 13.63
CA ALA A 318 -8.10 12.13 14.45
C ALA A 318 -8.53 13.60 14.47
N GLU A 319 -7.58 14.52 14.57
CA GLU A 319 -7.83 15.97 14.54
C GLU A 319 -8.38 16.43 13.18
N ALA A 320 -7.80 15.93 12.09
CA ALA A 320 -8.29 16.21 10.73
C ALA A 320 -9.71 15.66 10.49
N ALA A 321 -10.05 14.50 11.07
CA ALA A 321 -11.40 13.94 11.00
C ALA A 321 -12.41 14.83 11.73
N LYS A 322 -12.11 15.24 12.97
CA LYS A 322 -12.97 16.18 13.74
C LYS A 322 -13.17 17.50 13.02
N ARG A 323 -12.12 18.05 12.42
CA ARG A 323 -12.20 19.31 11.66
C ARG A 323 -13.12 19.18 10.46
N ARG A 324 -13.08 18.05 9.74
CA ARG A 324 -13.98 17.80 8.60
C ARG A 324 -15.43 17.73 9.02
N GLU A 325 -15.74 17.01 10.09
CA GLU A 325 -17.10 16.93 10.62
C GLU A 325 -17.63 18.33 11.01
N ALA A 326 -16.80 19.16 11.63
CA ALA A 326 -17.16 20.54 11.96
C ALA A 326 -17.38 21.43 10.72
N GLU A 327 -16.53 21.31 9.69
CA GLU A 327 -16.69 22.05 8.43
C GLU A 327 -17.95 21.64 7.67
N GLU A 328 -18.30 20.34 7.67
CA GLU A 328 -19.54 19.84 7.08
C GLU A 328 -20.78 20.31 7.83
N ALA A 329 -20.74 20.30 9.17
CA ALA A 329 -21.80 20.83 10.02
C ALA A 329 -22.02 22.34 9.79
N LEU A 330 -20.94 23.12 9.68
CA LEU A 330 -21.02 24.55 9.35
C LEU A 330 -21.65 24.80 7.98
N LYS A 331 -21.22 24.07 6.95
CA LYS A 331 -21.83 24.17 5.60
C LYS A 331 -23.31 23.78 5.62
N HIS A 332 -23.71 22.82 6.45
CA HIS A 332 -25.11 22.45 6.62
C HIS A 332 -25.91 23.56 7.32
N SER A 333 -25.38 24.15 8.38
CA SER A 333 -25.99 25.29 9.09
C SER A 333 -26.17 26.51 8.18
N GLN A 334 -25.16 26.85 7.37
CA GLN A 334 -25.24 27.97 6.42
C GLN A 334 -26.30 27.73 5.34
N ARG A 335 -26.49 26.48 4.89
CA ARG A 335 -27.59 26.14 3.97
C ARG A 335 -28.96 26.30 4.62
N LEU A 336 -29.10 25.89 5.88
CA LEU A 336 -30.35 26.04 6.63
C LEU A 336 -30.69 27.51 6.89
N GLU A 337 -29.69 28.33 7.20
CA GLU A 337 -29.84 29.77 7.40
C GLU A 337 -30.25 30.49 6.10
N ALA A 338 -29.58 30.18 4.98
CA ALA A 338 -29.96 30.70 3.66
C ALA A 338 -31.37 30.25 3.25
N LEU A 339 -31.75 29.00 3.54
CA LEU A 339 -33.10 28.50 3.31
C LEU A 339 -34.14 29.29 4.13
N GLY A 340 -33.83 29.61 5.39
CA GLY A 340 -34.69 30.39 6.29
C GLY A 340 -34.93 31.85 5.83
N GLN A 341 -33.91 32.51 5.28
CA GLN A 341 -34.07 33.86 4.71
C GLN A 341 -34.90 33.84 3.42
N LEU A 342 -34.76 32.79 2.60
CA LEU A 342 -35.49 32.63 1.34
C LEU A 342 -36.98 32.33 1.56
N THR A 343 -37.33 31.48 2.53
CA THR A 343 -38.75 31.21 2.85
C THR A 343 -39.49 32.46 3.32
N GLY A 344 -38.82 33.39 4.01
CA GLY A 344 -39.40 34.66 4.43
C GLY A 344 -39.76 35.59 3.25
N GLY A 345 -38.82 35.79 2.31
CA GLY A 345 -39.04 36.64 1.14
C GLY A 345 -40.06 36.06 0.16
N VAL A 346 -40.03 34.75 -0.04
CA VAL A 346 -40.94 34.03 -0.93
C VAL A 346 -42.37 34.01 -0.41
N ALA A 347 -42.56 33.75 0.89
CA ALA A 347 -43.90 33.74 1.49
C ALA A 347 -44.57 35.12 1.37
N HIS A 348 -43.79 36.20 1.53
CA HIS A 348 -44.26 37.56 1.33
C HIS A 348 -44.72 37.80 -0.11
N ASP A 349 -43.92 37.41 -1.10
CA ASP A 349 -44.25 37.60 -2.52
C ASP A 349 -45.44 36.74 -2.96
N PHE A 350 -45.56 35.52 -2.44
CA PHE A 350 -46.71 34.66 -2.68
C PHE A 350 -48.00 35.26 -2.10
N ASN A 351 -47.94 35.78 -0.86
CA ASN A 351 -49.06 36.46 -0.24
C ASN A 351 -49.49 37.73 -1.02
N ASN A 352 -48.54 38.45 -1.62
CA ASN A 352 -48.86 39.61 -2.47
C ASN A 352 -49.65 39.19 -3.72
N LEU A 353 -49.25 38.09 -4.37
CA LEU A 353 -49.95 37.57 -5.53
C LEU A 353 -51.37 37.09 -5.17
N LEU A 354 -51.52 36.36 -4.06
CA LEU A 354 -52.82 35.93 -3.55
C LEU A 354 -53.73 37.13 -3.21
N THR A 355 -53.16 38.19 -2.66
CA THR A 355 -53.90 39.42 -2.34
C THR A 355 -54.46 40.07 -3.60
N VAL A 356 -53.67 40.14 -4.68
CA VAL A 356 -54.12 40.70 -5.97
C VAL A 356 -55.23 39.85 -6.60
N ILE A 357 -55.08 38.52 -6.56
CA ILE A 357 -56.10 37.58 -7.06
C ILE A 357 -57.40 37.77 -6.28
N ARG A 358 -57.34 37.71 -4.94
CA ARG A 358 -58.50 37.88 -4.07
C ARG A 358 -59.18 39.22 -4.26
N ALA A 359 -58.43 40.32 -4.27
CA ALA A 359 -59.00 41.65 -4.46
C ALA A 359 -59.68 41.80 -5.84
N SER A 360 -59.12 41.21 -6.89
CA SER A 360 -59.70 41.25 -8.23
C SER A 360 -60.97 40.41 -8.33
N VAL A 361 -61.03 39.25 -7.65
CA VAL A 361 -62.24 38.41 -7.53
C VAL A 361 -63.34 39.12 -6.74
N ASP A 362 -62.99 39.72 -5.59
CA ASP A 362 -63.94 40.49 -4.76
C ASP A 362 -64.55 41.67 -5.55
N LEU A 363 -63.77 42.28 -6.44
CA LEU A 363 -64.22 43.37 -7.32
C LEU A 363 -65.09 42.87 -8.48
N LEU A 364 -64.84 41.66 -9.00
CA LEU A 364 -65.67 41.04 -10.06
C LEU A 364 -67.07 40.65 -9.57
N ASN A 365 -67.21 40.28 -8.29
CA ASN A 365 -68.49 39.89 -7.68
C ASN A 365 -69.45 41.06 -7.39
N ARG A 366 -69.08 42.30 -7.70
CA ARG A 366 -69.96 43.47 -7.46
C ARG A 366 -71.04 43.59 -8.55
N PRO A 367 -72.32 43.84 -8.19
CA PRO A 367 -73.36 44.06 -9.19
C PRO A 367 -73.12 45.34 -10.00
N GLN A 368 -73.48 45.33 -11.29
CA GLN A 368 -73.34 46.43 -12.26
C GLN A 368 -71.90 46.83 -12.67
N LEU A 369 -71.03 45.85 -12.93
CA LEU A 369 -69.72 46.11 -13.54
C LEU A 369 -69.80 46.39 -15.05
N SER A 370 -69.05 47.39 -15.54
CA SER A 370 -68.81 47.57 -16.96
C SER A 370 -67.90 46.47 -17.53
N ASP A 371 -68.09 46.11 -18.80
CA ASP A 371 -67.29 45.07 -19.46
C ASP A 371 -65.79 45.39 -19.48
N GLU A 372 -65.44 46.67 -19.64
CA GLU A 372 -64.04 47.15 -19.58
C GLU A 372 -63.38 46.87 -18.21
N ARG A 373 -64.10 47.10 -17.12
CA ARG A 373 -63.59 46.85 -15.76
C ARG A 373 -63.55 45.36 -15.45
N ARG A 374 -64.54 44.61 -15.93
CA ARG A 374 -64.58 43.15 -15.83
C ARG A 374 -63.36 42.54 -16.51
N GLN A 375 -63.10 42.93 -17.76
CA GLN A 375 -61.95 42.45 -18.51
C GLN A 375 -60.63 42.82 -17.82
N ARG A 376 -60.52 44.03 -17.27
CA ARG A 376 -59.31 44.47 -16.55
C ARG A 376 -59.01 43.61 -15.32
N TYR A 377 -60.04 43.23 -14.54
CA TYR A 377 -59.85 42.38 -13.37
C TYR A 377 -59.54 40.93 -13.75
N ILE A 378 -60.16 40.40 -14.82
CA ILE A 378 -59.82 39.08 -15.38
C ILE A 378 -58.36 39.05 -15.82
N THR A 379 -57.89 40.07 -16.56
CA THR A 379 -56.48 40.18 -16.96
C THR A 379 -55.55 40.27 -15.76
N ALA A 380 -55.91 41.04 -14.72
CA ALA A 380 -55.09 41.16 -13.51
C ALA A 380 -54.96 39.83 -12.74
N ILE A 381 -56.02 39.02 -12.71
CA ILE A 381 -55.99 37.65 -12.14
C ILE A 381 -55.09 36.75 -12.97
N ALA A 382 -55.28 36.73 -14.30
CA ALA A 382 -54.49 35.92 -15.21
C ALA A 382 -52.98 36.22 -15.09
N GLU A 383 -52.61 37.50 -15.03
CA GLU A 383 -51.22 37.92 -14.81
C GLU A 383 -50.69 37.52 -13.43
N ALA A 384 -51.49 37.64 -12.38
CA ALA A 384 -51.08 37.26 -11.02
C ALA A 384 -50.87 35.74 -10.89
N VAL A 385 -51.74 34.93 -11.52
CA VAL A 385 -51.61 33.47 -11.59
C VAL A 385 -50.37 33.07 -12.40
N ALA A 386 -50.13 33.70 -13.56
CA ALA A 386 -48.92 33.46 -14.36
C ALA A 386 -47.63 33.79 -13.57
N ARG A 387 -47.64 34.87 -12.78
CA ARG A 387 -46.51 35.22 -11.89
C ARG A 387 -46.34 34.19 -10.76
N ALA A 388 -47.42 33.70 -10.17
CA ALA A 388 -47.37 32.67 -9.12
C ALA A 388 -46.81 31.34 -9.65
N ALA A 389 -47.21 30.93 -10.85
CA ALA A 389 -46.67 29.76 -11.54
C ALA A 389 -45.16 29.92 -11.83
N LYS A 390 -44.73 31.11 -12.27
CA LYS A 390 -43.31 31.39 -12.49
C LYS A 390 -42.50 31.33 -11.19
N LEU A 391 -42.98 31.94 -10.11
CA LEU A 391 -42.31 31.95 -8.81
C LEU A 391 -42.17 30.54 -8.23
N THR A 392 -43.24 29.74 -8.28
CA THR A 392 -43.21 28.34 -7.82
C THR A 392 -42.23 27.49 -8.63
N SER A 393 -42.21 27.62 -9.96
CA SER A 393 -41.21 26.91 -10.79
C SER A 393 -39.76 27.24 -10.40
N GLN A 394 -39.48 28.52 -10.07
CA GLN A 394 -38.16 28.98 -9.67
C GLN A 394 -37.74 28.46 -8.28
N LEU A 395 -38.68 28.38 -7.34
CA LEU A 395 -38.48 27.76 -6.02
C LEU A 395 -38.19 26.27 -6.11
N LEU A 396 -38.97 25.54 -6.93
CA LEU A 396 -38.77 24.11 -7.15
C LEU A 396 -37.44 23.82 -7.85
N ALA A 397 -37.02 24.66 -8.80
CA ALA A 397 -35.72 24.59 -9.45
C ALA A 397 -34.55 24.84 -8.47
N PHE A 398 -34.76 25.68 -7.44
CA PHE A 398 -33.76 25.94 -6.40
C PHE A 398 -33.70 24.83 -5.33
N ALA A 399 -34.85 24.24 -4.98
CA ALA A 399 -34.96 23.22 -3.94
C ALA A 399 -34.46 21.82 -4.36
N ARG A 400 -34.40 21.52 -5.66
CA ARG A 400 -33.99 20.20 -6.17
C ARG A 400 -32.73 20.24 -7.04
N ARG A 401 -31.84 19.26 -6.81
CA ARG A 401 -30.88 18.80 -7.83
C ARG A 401 -31.66 18.06 -8.91
N GLN A 402 -32.13 18.75 -9.94
CA GLN A 402 -32.76 18.10 -11.10
C GLN A 402 -31.76 17.09 -11.70
N THR A 403 -32.20 15.84 -11.84
CA THR A 403 -31.42 14.80 -12.53
C THR A 403 -31.55 15.08 -14.02
N LEU A 404 -30.45 15.43 -14.68
CA LEU A 404 -30.44 15.65 -16.14
C LEU A 404 -30.95 14.40 -16.85
N LYS A 405 -31.75 14.58 -17.92
CA LYS A 405 -32.10 13.51 -18.87
C LYS A 405 -31.24 13.67 -20.13
N PRO A 406 -29.98 13.20 -20.13
CA PRO A 406 -29.12 13.35 -21.29
C PRO A 406 -29.68 12.54 -22.48
N GLU A 407 -29.90 13.23 -23.60
CA GLU A 407 -30.24 12.62 -24.88
C GLU A 407 -29.25 13.07 -25.96
N VAL A 408 -29.08 12.23 -26.99
CA VAL A 408 -28.26 12.58 -28.15
C VAL A 408 -29.11 13.34 -29.15
N PHE A 409 -28.76 14.60 -29.40
CA PHE A 409 -29.46 15.46 -30.36
C PHE A 409 -28.49 16.31 -31.19
N ASP A 410 -28.94 16.75 -32.37
CA ASP A 410 -28.21 17.72 -33.20
C ASP A 410 -28.54 19.15 -32.76
N ILE A 411 -27.50 19.93 -32.42
CA ILE A 411 -27.66 21.31 -31.99
C ILE A 411 -28.22 22.20 -33.09
N GLY A 412 -27.82 21.99 -34.34
CA GLY A 412 -28.31 22.75 -35.50
C GLY A 412 -29.81 22.56 -35.69
N ASP A 413 -30.30 21.32 -35.65
CA ASP A 413 -31.73 21.03 -35.77
C ASP A 413 -32.54 21.66 -34.62
N ARG A 414 -32.05 21.57 -33.37
CA ARG A 414 -32.70 22.21 -32.22
C ARG A 414 -32.67 23.74 -32.29
N MET A 415 -31.57 24.34 -32.75
CA MET A 415 -31.49 25.78 -32.98
C MET A 415 -32.48 26.25 -34.06
N GLN A 416 -32.69 25.41 -35.08
CA GLN A 416 -33.67 25.68 -36.12
C GLN A 416 -35.10 25.62 -35.58
N SER A 417 -35.44 24.65 -34.72
CA SER A 417 -36.77 24.56 -34.10
C SER A 417 -37.06 25.70 -33.13
N LEU A 418 -36.03 26.24 -32.45
CA LEU A 418 -36.17 27.39 -31.56
C LEU A 418 -36.35 28.72 -32.29
N ARG A 419 -36.03 28.81 -33.59
CA ARG A 419 -35.99 30.08 -34.32
C ARG A 419 -37.31 30.86 -34.25
N ASP A 420 -38.43 30.18 -34.46
CA ASP A 420 -39.74 30.83 -34.53
C ASP A 420 -40.24 31.25 -33.12
N MET A 421 -39.89 30.47 -32.08
CA MET A 421 -40.11 30.84 -30.68
C MET A 421 -39.26 32.05 -30.29
N LEU A 422 -37.97 32.06 -30.65
CA LEU A 422 -37.05 33.17 -30.40
C LEU A 422 -37.51 34.44 -31.12
N ALA A 423 -37.98 34.35 -32.36
CA ALA A 423 -38.56 35.48 -33.09
C ALA A 423 -39.75 36.09 -32.35
N THR A 424 -40.61 35.26 -31.77
CA THR A 424 -41.76 35.71 -30.97
C THR A 424 -41.33 36.34 -29.64
N LEU A 425 -40.37 35.73 -28.92
CA LEU A 425 -39.91 36.19 -27.61
C LEU A 425 -39.06 37.47 -27.67
N LEU A 426 -38.24 37.61 -28.71
CA LEU A 426 -37.32 38.73 -28.87
C LEU A 426 -38.01 39.95 -29.50
N GLY A 427 -39.09 39.72 -30.24
CA GLY A 427 -39.88 40.74 -30.90
C GLY A 427 -39.30 41.19 -32.25
N PRO A 428 -40.09 41.86 -33.09
CA PRO A 428 -39.72 42.18 -34.48
C PRO A 428 -38.59 43.21 -34.60
N ALA A 429 -38.23 43.89 -33.52
CA ALA A 429 -37.17 44.90 -33.51
C ALA A 429 -35.77 44.32 -33.24
N ILE A 430 -35.66 43.01 -33.01
CA ILE A 430 -34.41 42.28 -32.91
C ILE A 430 -34.20 41.46 -34.19
N GLU A 431 -33.13 41.74 -34.94
CA GLU A 431 -32.71 40.91 -36.06
C GLU A 431 -32.04 39.64 -35.53
N ILE A 432 -32.60 38.47 -35.88
CA ILE A 432 -32.05 37.16 -35.49
C ILE A 432 -31.31 36.57 -36.68
N VAL A 433 -30.02 36.28 -36.49
CA VAL A 433 -29.17 35.66 -37.51
C VAL A 433 -28.63 34.35 -36.99
N THR A 434 -28.95 33.25 -37.67
CA THR A 434 -28.46 31.91 -37.31
C THR A 434 -27.45 31.42 -38.34
N ARG A 435 -26.28 30.99 -37.88
CA ARG A 435 -25.20 30.42 -38.68
C ARG A 435 -24.93 29.00 -38.19
N LEU A 436 -25.40 28.02 -38.96
CA LEU A 436 -25.27 26.60 -38.64
C LEU A 436 -24.23 25.95 -39.57
N PRO A 437 -23.44 24.98 -39.08
CA PRO A 437 -22.49 24.25 -39.90
C PRO A 437 -23.22 23.24 -40.80
N ALA A 438 -22.60 22.86 -41.92
CA ALA A 438 -23.15 21.84 -42.83
C ALA A 438 -23.02 20.41 -42.27
N GLU A 439 -22.07 20.19 -41.35
CA GLU A 439 -21.89 18.90 -40.69
C GLU A 439 -22.70 18.81 -39.39
N PRO A 440 -23.28 17.63 -39.07
CA PRO A 440 -24.00 17.41 -37.82
C PRO A 440 -23.13 17.67 -36.57
N CYS A 441 -23.70 18.41 -35.64
CA CYS A 441 -23.11 18.77 -34.36
C CYS A 441 -23.87 18.07 -33.23
N LEU A 442 -23.60 16.78 -33.07
CA LEU A 442 -24.26 15.96 -32.06
C LEU A 442 -23.64 16.16 -30.67
N VAL A 443 -24.49 16.29 -29.66
CA VAL A 443 -24.12 16.32 -28.23
C VAL A 443 -24.99 15.37 -27.43
N ASN A 444 -24.48 14.89 -26.30
CA ASN A 444 -25.25 14.11 -25.32
C ASN A 444 -25.53 14.97 -24.09
N ALA A 445 -26.68 15.65 -24.07
CA ALA A 445 -27.06 16.59 -23.03
C ALA A 445 -28.59 16.62 -22.86
N ASP A 446 -29.09 17.27 -21.81
CA ASP A 446 -30.52 17.48 -21.64
C ASP A 446 -31.00 18.57 -22.62
N ALA A 447 -31.83 18.18 -23.59
CA ALA A 447 -32.29 19.09 -24.65
C ALA A 447 -33.15 20.24 -24.11
N GLY A 448 -34.00 19.99 -23.11
CA GLY A 448 -34.83 21.05 -22.51
C GLY A 448 -33.99 22.07 -21.75
N GLN A 449 -32.94 21.63 -21.06
CA GLN A 449 -31.99 22.54 -20.40
C GLN A 449 -31.14 23.32 -21.41
N PHE A 450 -30.78 22.70 -22.55
CA PHE A 450 -30.12 23.40 -23.65
C PHE A 450 -31.00 24.53 -24.20
N GLU A 451 -32.26 24.25 -24.53
CA GLU A 451 -33.22 25.25 -25.02
C GLU A 451 -33.41 26.40 -24.02
N THR A 452 -33.55 26.04 -22.73
CA THR A 452 -33.65 27.02 -21.62
C THR A 452 -32.40 27.89 -21.54
N ALA A 453 -31.20 27.32 -21.70
CA ALA A 453 -29.95 28.06 -21.69
C ALA A 453 -29.86 29.05 -22.86
N ILE A 454 -30.27 28.65 -24.07
CA ILE A 454 -30.33 29.53 -25.25
C ILE A 454 -31.32 30.67 -25.03
N ILE A 455 -32.53 30.38 -24.54
CA ILE A 455 -33.56 31.39 -24.24
C ILE A 455 -33.06 32.39 -23.19
N ASN A 456 -32.40 31.92 -22.14
CA ASN A 456 -31.84 32.78 -21.09
C ASN A 456 -30.76 33.72 -21.64
N MET A 457 -29.84 33.21 -22.47
CA MET A 457 -28.83 34.05 -23.13
C MET A 457 -29.47 35.04 -24.11
N ALA A 458 -30.43 34.61 -24.92
CA ALA A 458 -31.14 35.45 -25.88
C ALA A 458 -31.97 36.57 -25.22
N THR A 459 -32.65 36.26 -24.11
CA THR A 459 -33.42 37.25 -23.34
C THR A 459 -32.50 38.28 -22.69
N ASN A 460 -31.35 37.85 -22.17
CA ASN A 460 -30.34 38.76 -21.63
C ASN A 460 -29.74 39.67 -22.71
N ALA A 461 -29.47 39.12 -23.90
CA ALA A 461 -29.03 39.89 -25.06
C ALA A 461 -30.06 40.96 -25.49
N ARG A 462 -31.35 40.60 -25.59
CA ARG A 462 -32.43 41.56 -25.88
C ARG A 462 -32.47 42.69 -24.87
N ASP A 463 -32.41 42.35 -23.58
CA ASP A 463 -32.50 43.34 -22.50
C ASP A 463 -31.25 44.26 -22.50
N ALA A 464 -30.06 43.74 -22.82
CA ALA A 464 -28.83 44.52 -22.99
C ALA A 464 -28.90 45.48 -24.20
N MET A 465 -29.74 45.18 -25.19
CA MET A 465 -30.02 46.01 -26.37
C MET A 465 -31.26 46.90 -26.21
N GLN A 466 -31.91 46.92 -25.04
CA GLN A 466 -33.17 47.64 -24.81
C GLN A 466 -34.27 47.28 -25.84
N GLY A 467 -34.27 46.03 -26.32
CA GLY A 467 -35.28 45.52 -27.25
C GLY A 467 -35.08 45.88 -28.73
N LYS A 468 -33.96 46.50 -29.13
CA LYS A 468 -33.64 46.78 -30.55
C LYS A 468 -32.17 46.49 -30.88
N GLY A 469 -31.91 45.73 -31.94
CA GLY A 469 -30.53 45.38 -32.33
C GLY A 469 -30.45 44.05 -33.05
N ARG A 470 -29.29 43.38 -32.96
CA ARG A 470 -29.01 42.14 -33.68
C ARG A 470 -28.44 41.07 -32.76
N ILE A 471 -28.98 39.86 -32.83
CA ILE A 471 -28.45 38.67 -32.15
C ILE A 471 -27.99 37.67 -33.20
N VAL A 472 -26.74 37.23 -33.09
CA VAL A 472 -26.15 36.22 -33.97
C VAL A 472 -25.90 34.95 -33.18
N PHE A 473 -26.57 33.87 -33.58
CA PHE A 473 -26.33 32.52 -33.08
C PHE A 473 -25.40 31.79 -34.05
N THR A 474 -24.22 31.36 -33.58
CA THR A 474 -23.26 30.61 -34.41
C THR A 474 -22.96 29.27 -33.77
N VAL A 475 -23.13 28.18 -34.52
CA VAL A 475 -22.80 26.82 -34.08
C VAL A 475 -21.61 26.34 -34.90
N HIS A 476 -20.59 25.78 -34.24
CA HIS A 476 -19.46 25.17 -34.93
C HIS A 476 -18.75 24.14 -34.04
N ALA A 477 -18.01 23.22 -34.65
CA ALA A 477 -17.08 22.37 -33.92
C ALA A 477 -15.92 23.23 -33.39
N ALA A 478 -15.68 23.18 -32.08
CA ALA A 478 -14.67 24.00 -31.41
C ALA A 478 -13.27 23.45 -31.71
N THR A 479 -12.43 24.28 -32.35
CA THR A 479 -11.00 24.00 -32.57
C THR A 479 -10.13 24.40 -31.38
N ASN A 480 -10.57 25.41 -30.61
CA ASN A 480 -9.97 25.86 -29.37
C ASN A 480 -11.00 25.83 -28.24
N VAL A 481 -10.59 25.41 -27.04
CA VAL A 481 -11.42 25.38 -25.83
C VAL A 481 -10.71 26.11 -24.69
N PRO A 482 -11.44 26.62 -23.68
CA PRO A 482 -10.86 27.26 -22.50
C PRO A 482 -9.82 26.39 -21.79
N ASP A 483 -8.78 27.00 -21.21
CA ASP A 483 -7.68 26.31 -20.48
C ASP A 483 -8.19 25.40 -19.36
N THR A 484 -9.30 25.78 -18.73
CA THR A 484 -10.02 25.00 -17.72
C THR A 484 -10.55 23.67 -18.26
N LEU A 485 -11.08 23.64 -19.48
CA LEU A 485 -11.47 22.40 -20.17
C LEU A 485 -10.26 21.63 -20.73
N ALA A 486 -9.19 22.33 -21.15
CA ALA A 486 -7.96 21.72 -21.63
C ALA A 486 -7.21 20.94 -20.52
N GLN A 487 -7.21 21.45 -19.29
CA GLN A 487 -6.60 20.80 -18.12
C GLN A 487 -7.42 19.60 -17.62
N LEU A 488 -8.76 19.69 -17.63
CA LEU A 488 -9.65 18.58 -17.27
C LEU A 488 -9.55 17.39 -18.23
N SER A 489 -9.13 17.66 -19.47
CA SER A 489 -8.89 16.66 -20.51
C SER A 489 -7.48 16.04 -20.45
N GLY A 490 -6.67 16.36 -19.42
CA GLY A 490 -5.42 15.68 -19.12
C GLY A 490 -4.25 15.99 -20.06
N GLY A 491 -4.25 17.13 -20.76
CA GLY A 491 -3.10 17.56 -21.58
C GLY A 491 -2.77 16.67 -22.79
N GLN A 492 -3.65 15.73 -23.15
CA GLN A 492 -3.57 15.00 -24.42
C GLN A 492 -4.34 15.77 -25.49
N THR A 493 -3.73 15.93 -26.66
CA THR A 493 -4.33 16.48 -27.89
C THR A 493 -5.77 15.99 -28.02
N LEU A 494 -6.72 16.93 -28.19
CA LEU A 494 -8.16 16.74 -28.41
C LEU A 494 -8.45 15.54 -29.35
N LYS A 495 -8.44 14.32 -28.83
CA LYS A 495 -8.77 13.12 -29.59
C LYS A 495 -10.27 12.93 -29.49
N ASN A 496 -10.93 13.35 -30.57
CA ASN A 496 -12.21 12.90 -31.11
C ASN A 496 -13.26 12.38 -30.08
N PRO A 497 -14.43 13.05 -29.95
CA PRO A 497 -15.02 13.91 -30.98
C PRO A 497 -14.80 15.43 -30.78
N GLY A 498 -14.13 15.87 -29.70
CA GLY A 498 -13.93 17.30 -29.41
C GLY A 498 -15.15 17.96 -28.76
N PHE A 499 -15.29 19.27 -28.87
CA PHE A 499 -16.42 20.05 -28.32
C PHE A 499 -17.21 20.74 -29.44
N VAL A 500 -18.50 20.94 -29.25
CA VAL A 500 -19.32 21.87 -30.04
C VAL A 500 -19.41 23.19 -29.29
N CYS A 501 -19.18 24.31 -29.98
CA CYS A 501 -19.36 25.64 -29.45
C CYS A 501 -20.64 26.27 -30.02
N VAL A 502 -21.49 26.78 -29.12
CA VAL A 502 -22.63 27.63 -29.46
C VAL A 502 -22.33 29.04 -28.97
N ALA A 503 -22.13 29.95 -29.91
CA ALA A 503 -21.89 31.36 -29.66
C ALA A 503 -23.19 32.16 -29.79
N VAL A 504 -23.53 32.94 -28.76
CA VAL A 504 -24.65 33.89 -28.76
C VAL A 504 -24.06 35.28 -28.64
N SER A 505 -24.07 36.04 -29.74
CA SER A 505 -23.51 37.39 -29.84
C SER A 505 -24.60 38.43 -29.97
N ASP A 506 -24.56 39.49 -29.17
CA ASP A 506 -25.46 40.64 -29.23
C ASP A 506 -24.74 41.93 -29.58
N SER A 507 -25.48 42.91 -30.09
CA SER A 507 -24.99 44.27 -30.38
C SER A 507 -25.36 45.28 -29.28
N GLY A 508 -25.46 44.83 -28.02
CA GLY A 508 -25.91 45.63 -26.89
C GLY A 508 -24.82 46.49 -26.25
N ILE A 509 -25.09 46.96 -25.03
CA ILE A 509 -24.20 47.87 -24.30
C ILE A 509 -22.91 47.21 -23.78
N GLY A 510 -22.79 45.89 -23.83
CA GLY A 510 -21.67 45.13 -23.29
C GLY A 510 -21.58 45.11 -21.76
N ILE A 511 -20.65 44.31 -21.22
CA ILE A 511 -20.47 44.07 -19.78
C ILE A 511 -19.11 44.63 -19.36
N PRO A 512 -19.03 45.49 -18.32
CA PRO A 512 -17.76 45.98 -17.79
C PRO A 512 -16.87 44.85 -17.24
N ALA A 513 -15.55 44.95 -17.45
CA ALA A 513 -14.58 43.94 -17.02
C ALA A 513 -14.67 43.60 -15.53
N ALA A 514 -14.96 44.58 -14.67
CA ALA A 514 -15.11 44.39 -13.23
C ALA A 514 -16.29 43.46 -12.85
N GLN A 515 -17.25 43.24 -13.75
CA GLN A 515 -18.44 42.43 -13.50
C GLN A 515 -18.35 41.03 -14.09
N LEU A 516 -17.47 40.79 -15.08
CA LEU A 516 -17.35 39.51 -15.79
C LEU A 516 -17.11 38.31 -14.87
N GLY A 517 -16.38 38.49 -13.76
CA GLY A 517 -16.13 37.44 -12.78
C GLY A 517 -17.35 37.05 -11.94
N ARG A 518 -18.40 37.89 -11.91
CA ARG A 518 -19.56 37.77 -11.03
C ARG A 518 -20.87 37.50 -11.75
N ILE A 519 -20.92 37.64 -13.08
CA ILE A 519 -22.17 37.48 -13.84
C ILE A 519 -22.79 36.08 -13.77
N PHE A 520 -22.00 35.07 -13.41
CA PHE A 520 -22.46 33.69 -13.22
C PHE A 520 -22.77 33.36 -11.75
N GLU A 521 -22.55 34.29 -10.81
CA GLU A 521 -22.95 34.13 -9.41
C GLU A 521 -24.49 34.10 -9.31
N PRO A 522 -25.08 33.17 -8.54
CA PRO A 522 -26.53 33.17 -8.31
C PRO A 522 -27.02 34.50 -7.74
N PHE A 523 -28.15 34.99 -8.24
CA PHE A 523 -28.81 36.25 -7.84
C PHE A 523 -28.06 37.54 -8.19
N PHE A 524 -26.90 37.46 -8.86
CA PHE A 524 -26.23 38.65 -9.36
C PHE A 524 -27.01 39.26 -10.54
N THR A 525 -27.41 40.52 -10.41
CA THR A 525 -28.10 41.28 -11.46
C THR A 525 -27.75 42.76 -11.39
N THR A 526 -27.59 43.40 -12.54
CA THR A 526 -27.43 44.87 -12.66
C THR A 526 -28.75 45.57 -12.95
N LYS A 527 -29.85 44.81 -13.13
CA LYS A 527 -31.20 45.32 -13.39
C LYS A 527 -31.87 45.79 -12.09
N ARG A 528 -32.85 46.70 -12.20
CA ARG A 528 -33.63 47.18 -11.05
C ARG A 528 -34.37 46.03 -10.37
N VAL A 529 -34.63 46.16 -9.07
CA VAL A 529 -35.38 45.19 -8.25
C VAL A 529 -36.72 44.88 -8.94
N GLY A 530 -36.99 43.59 -9.19
CA GLY A 530 -38.19 43.12 -9.90
C GLY A 530 -38.07 42.96 -11.42
N GLN A 531 -37.00 43.44 -12.06
CA GLN A 531 -36.78 43.36 -13.52
C GLN A 531 -35.75 42.28 -13.92
N GLY A 532 -35.10 41.62 -12.96
CA GLY A 532 -34.19 40.52 -13.21
C GLY A 532 -33.96 39.68 -11.95
N THR A 533 -34.07 38.36 -12.08
CA THR A 533 -33.90 37.41 -10.95
C THR A 533 -32.44 37.09 -10.64
N GLY A 534 -31.50 37.44 -11.54
CA GLY A 534 -30.09 37.04 -11.43
C GLY A 534 -29.85 35.53 -11.53
N LEU A 535 -30.86 34.77 -11.96
CA LEU A 535 -30.79 33.30 -12.06
C LEU A 535 -30.49 32.79 -13.47
N GLY A 536 -30.73 33.59 -14.51
CA GLY A 536 -30.61 33.13 -15.91
C GLY A 536 -29.21 32.65 -16.29
N LEU A 537 -28.16 33.44 -16.03
CA LEU A 537 -26.78 33.08 -16.38
C LEU A 537 -26.17 32.04 -15.43
N SER A 538 -26.58 32.03 -14.16
CA SER A 538 -26.15 30.99 -13.20
C SER A 538 -26.74 29.62 -13.54
N GLN A 539 -27.96 29.57 -14.10
CA GLN A 539 -28.54 28.35 -14.67
C GLN A 539 -27.78 27.88 -15.91
N VAL A 540 -27.41 28.78 -16.83
CA VAL A 540 -26.57 28.45 -18.01
C VAL A 540 -25.23 27.85 -17.57
N PHE A 541 -24.59 28.44 -16.57
CA PHE A 541 -23.33 27.92 -16.01
C PHE A 541 -23.52 26.54 -15.36
N GLY A 542 -24.61 26.34 -14.61
CA GLY A 542 -24.97 25.06 -14.02
C GLY A 542 -25.19 23.97 -15.07
N PHE A 543 -25.97 24.27 -16.11
CA PHE A 543 -26.22 23.36 -17.24
C PHE A 543 -24.92 22.97 -17.95
N ALA A 544 -24.07 23.95 -18.28
CA ALA A 544 -22.79 23.71 -18.96
C ALA A 544 -21.92 22.75 -18.14
N ARG A 545 -21.74 23.02 -16.83
CA ARG A 545 -20.91 22.17 -15.95
C ARG A 545 -21.48 20.78 -15.74
N GLN A 546 -22.80 20.65 -15.58
CA GLN A 546 -23.45 19.35 -15.40
C GLN A 546 -23.43 18.50 -16.67
N SER A 547 -23.39 19.13 -17.84
CA SER A 547 -23.28 18.46 -19.15
C SER A 547 -21.82 18.18 -19.57
N GLY A 548 -20.85 18.32 -18.65
CA GLY A 548 -19.42 18.10 -18.94
C GLY A 548 -18.79 19.19 -19.81
N GLY A 549 -19.44 20.33 -19.94
CA GLY A 549 -19.05 21.49 -20.73
C GLY A 549 -18.67 22.71 -19.88
N GLU A 550 -18.55 23.86 -20.54
CA GLU A 550 -18.26 25.15 -19.90
C GLU A 550 -18.92 26.30 -20.67
N VAL A 551 -19.24 27.39 -19.97
CA VAL A 551 -19.68 28.65 -20.58
C VAL A 551 -18.66 29.74 -20.28
N THR A 552 -18.33 30.53 -21.29
CA THR A 552 -17.45 31.69 -21.16
C THR A 552 -18.09 32.90 -21.83
N VAL A 553 -17.56 34.09 -21.56
CA VAL A 553 -18.06 35.35 -22.10
C VAL A 553 -16.90 36.21 -22.59
N VAL A 554 -17.10 36.85 -23.73
CA VAL A 554 -16.25 37.93 -24.24
C VAL A 554 -17.13 39.15 -24.43
N SER A 555 -16.81 40.26 -23.79
CA SER A 555 -17.60 41.48 -23.91
C SER A 555 -16.76 42.72 -23.68
N GLU A 556 -17.08 43.77 -24.43
CA GLU A 556 -16.50 45.10 -24.30
C GLU A 556 -17.64 46.13 -24.24
N VAL A 557 -17.49 47.13 -23.37
CA VAL A 557 -18.53 48.16 -23.17
C VAL A 557 -18.74 48.94 -24.47
N GLY A 558 -19.99 49.00 -24.93
CA GLY A 558 -20.40 49.65 -26.17
C GLY A 558 -20.25 48.80 -27.45
N GLN A 559 -19.69 47.60 -27.36
CA GLN A 559 -19.47 46.69 -28.51
C GLN A 559 -20.30 45.39 -28.42
N GLY A 560 -21.11 45.23 -27.37
CA GLY A 560 -21.93 44.04 -27.14
C GLY A 560 -21.25 42.92 -26.35
N SER A 561 -21.94 41.79 -26.24
CA SER A 561 -21.43 40.60 -25.55
C SER A 561 -21.53 39.35 -26.44
N THR A 562 -20.59 38.43 -26.25
CA THR A 562 -20.62 37.09 -26.87
C THR A 562 -20.45 36.04 -25.80
N PHE A 563 -21.50 35.23 -25.60
CA PHE A 563 -21.47 34.07 -24.72
C PHE A 563 -21.14 32.82 -25.52
N LEU A 564 -20.18 32.03 -25.06
CA LEU A 564 -19.65 30.83 -25.71
C LEU A 564 -19.94 29.63 -24.82
N LEU A 565 -20.90 28.80 -25.24
CA LEU A 565 -21.27 27.55 -24.58
C LEU A 565 -20.57 26.37 -25.28
N TYR A 566 -19.71 25.66 -24.55
CA TYR A 566 -18.99 24.48 -25.01
C TYR A 566 -19.65 23.21 -24.46
N LEU A 567 -19.99 22.28 -25.34
CA LEU A 567 -20.57 20.98 -24.99
C LEU A 567 -19.75 19.84 -25.62
N PRO A 568 -19.55 18.70 -24.93
CA PRO A 568 -18.84 17.56 -25.51
C PRO A 568 -19.54 17.02 -26.76
N ARG A 569 -18.80 16.92 -27.88
CA ARG A 569 -19.32 16.37 -29.14
C ARG A 569 -19.38 14.84 -29.04
N VAL A 570 -20.40 14.23 -29.63
CA VAL A 570 -20.52 12.76 -29.77
C VAL A 570 -20.45 12.30 -31.24
N PRO A 571 -20.03 11.05 -31.52
CA PRO A 571 -19.94 10.54 -32.89
C PRO A 571 -21.31 10.38 -33.56
N ALA A 572 -21.34 10.47 -34.89
CA ALA A 572 -22.55 10.47 -35.72
C ALA A 572 -23.38 9.16 -35.71
N ASN A 573 -22.92 8.08 -35.07
CA ASN A 573 -23.56 6.76 -35.12
C ASN A 573 -24.69 6.53 -34.08
N LEU A 574 -25.11 7.57 -33.35
CA LEU A 574 -26.00 7.44 -32.17
C LEU A 574 -27.35 8.17 -32.29
N LEU A 575 -27.74 8.70 -33.45
CA LEU A 575 -29.04 9.38 -33.61
C LEU A 575 -30.24 8.41 -33.44
N PRO A 576 -31.16 8.65 -32.49
CA PRO A 576 -32.52 8.13 -32.58
C PRO A 576 -33.30 8.95 -33.62
N ARG A 577 -34.06 8.30 -34.49
CA ARG A 577 -34.93 8.95 -35.48
C ARG A 577 -36.02 9.77 -34.77
N SER A 578 -35.98 11.10 -34.88
CA SER A 578 -37.03 11.98 -34.34
C SER A 578 -38.15 12.18 -35.37
N GLN A 579 -39.40 11.98 -34.94
CA GLN A 579 -40.62 12.32 -35.66
C GLN A 579 -40.92 13.83 -35.47
N ALA A 580 -41.31 14.51 -36.55
CA ALA A 580 -41.56 15.95 -36.57
C ALA A 580 -42.86 16.34 -35.81
N PRO A 581 -42.90 17.50 -35.11
CA PRO A 581 -44.12 18.02 -34.51
C PRO A 581 -45.02 18.69 -35.55
N THR A 582 -46.32 18.37 -35.52
CA THR A 582 -47.34 18.96 -36.41
C THR A 582 -48.07 20.08 -35.66
N THR A 583 -47.88 21.33 -36.08
CA THR A 583 -48.66 22.49 -35.63
C THR A 583 -49.96 22.57 -36.43
N ALA A 584 -51.11 22.40 -35.77
CA ALA A 584 -52.43 22.69 -36.33
C ALA A 584 -53.23 23.60 -35.37
N PRO A 585 -54.05 24.55 -35.89
CA PRO A 585 -54.82 25.49 -35.07
C PRO A 585 -56.01 24.82 -34.36
N ALA A 586 -56.50 25.47 -33.29
CA ALA A 586 -57.58 24.99 -32.42
C ALA A 586 -58.85 24.66 -33.22
N VAL A 587 -59.25 23.39 -33.15
CA VAL A 587 -60.46 22.86 -33.79
C VAL A 587 -61.57 22.87 -32.76
N ALA A 588 -62.78 23.26 -33.16
CA ALA A 588 -63.98 23.13 -32.33
C ALA A 588 -64.21 21.65 -32.01
N GLY A 589 -64.46 21.33 -30.74
CA GLY A 589 -64.80 19.97 -30.28
C GLY A 589 -65.98 19.48 -31.09
N SER A 590 -65.72 18.58 -32.03
CA SER A 590 -66.69 18.13 -33.02
C SER A 590 -67.62 17.06 -32.45
N GLY A 591 -68.20 17.29 -31.26
CA GLY A 591 -69.02 16.32 -30.53
C GLY A 591 -68.23 15.12 -29.95
N MET A 592 -66.93 15.30 -29.70
CA MET A 592 -66.04 14.25 -29.19
C MET A 592 -66.37 13.91 -27.73
N SER A 593 -66.47 12.62 -27.39
CA SER A 593 -66.79 12.15 -26.04
C SER A 593 -65.52 11.93 -25.21
N VAL A 594 -65.40 12.62 -24.07
CA VAL A 594 -64.22 12.55 -23.19
C VAL A 594 -64.62 12.07 -21.79
N LEU A 595 -63.92 11.07 -21.29
CA LEU A 595 -64.01 10.65 -19.88
C LEU A 595 -62.99 11.44 -19.07
N VAL A 596 -63.43 12.27 -18.14
CA VAL A 596 -62.57 13.05 -17.25
C VAL A 596 -62.54 12.37 -15.88
N VAL A 597 -61.33 12.10 -15.36
CA VAL A 597 -61.08 11.48 -14.07
C VAL A 597 -60.28 12.45 -13.20
N GLU A 598 -60.92 13.03 -12.20
CA GLU A 598 -60.30 14.04 -11.32
C GLU A 598 -60.92 13.93 -9.92
N ASP A 599 -60.07 13.74 -8.89
CA ASP A 599 -60.52 13.55 -7.50
C ASP A 599 -60.97 14.87 -6.85
N ASN A 600 -60.48 16.00 -7.36
CA ASN A 600 -60.95 17.31 -6.95
C ASN A 600 -62.19 17.73 -7.76
N ILE A 601 -63.36 17.59 -7.14
CA ILE A 601 -64.67 17.91 -7.71
C ILE A 601 -64.73 19.34 -8.31
N GLU A 602 -64.10 20.34 -7.68
CA GLU A 602 -64.13 21.73 -8.17
C GLU A 602 -63.32 21.88 -9.46
N LEU A 603 -62.15 21.23 -9.53
CA LEU A 603 -61.29 21.25 -10.71
C LEU A 603 -61.88 20.41 -11.85
N GLY A 604 -62.47 19.26 -11.51
CA GLY A 604 -63.16 18.38 -12.44
C GLY A 604 -64.34 19.07 -13.11
N ASN A 605 -65.18 19.76 -12.34
CA ASN A 605 -66.30 20.54 -12.88
C ASN A 605 -65.81 21.69 -13.77
N PHE A 606 -64.76 22.41 -13.38
CA PHE A 606 -64.19 23.48 -14.20
C PHE A 606 -63.66 22.98 -15.56
N ALA A 607 -62.94 21.85 -15.56
CA ALA A 607 -62.45 21.23 -16.78
C ALA A 607 -63.62 20.73 -17.66
N ALA A 608 -64.65 20.13 -17.03
CA ALA A 608 -65.84 19.65 -17.73
C ALA A 608 -66.64 20.80 -18.37
N ASP A 609 -66.87 21.89 -17.65
CA ASP A 609 -67.61 23.06 -18.15
C ASP A 609 -66.85 23.72 -19.32
N GLY A 610 -65.55 23.95 -19.16
CA GLY A 610 -64.73 24.57 -20.20
C GLY A 610 -64.62 23.73 -21.48
N LEU A 611 -64.51 22.40 -21.35
CA LEU A 611 -64.51 21.51 -22.51
C LEU A 611 -65.91 21.42 -23.14
N THR A 612 -66.99 21.46 -22.35
CA THR A 612 -68.37 21.47 -22.88
C THR A 612 -68.64 22.73 -23.71
N GLU A 613 -68.17 23.90 -23.27
CA GLU A 613 -68.23 25.15 -24.05
C GLU A 613 -67.48 25.06 -25.38
N LEU A 614 -66.41 24.27 -25.45
CA LEU A 614 -65.66 24.00 -26.68
C LEU A 614 -66.29 22.90 -27.57
N GLY A 615 -67.43 22.32 -27.18
CA GLY A 615 -68.20 21.35 -27.97
C GLY A 615 -67.91 19.87 -27.68
N TYR A 616 -67.22 19.55 -26.58
CA TYR A 616 -67.00 18.16 -26.15
C TYR A 616 -68.20 17.61 -25.35
N SER A 617 -68.44 16.29 -25.43
CA SER A 617 -69.38 15.59 -24.55
C SER A 617 -68.60 14.98 -23.38
N ILE A 618 -68.79 15.48 -22.17
CA ILE A 618 -67.98 15.09 -21.00
C ILE A 618 -68.74 14.13 -20.10
N THR A 619 -68.08 13.05 -19.69
CA THR A 619 -68.48 12.26 -18.50
C THR A 619 -67.40 12.45 -17.44
N LEU A 620 -67.76 13.00 -16.29
CA LEU A 620 -66.85 13.25 -15.17
C LEU A 620 -67.03 12.15 -14.12
N VAL A 621 -65.92 11.59 -13.65
CA VAL A 621 -65.85 10.63 -12.54
C VAL A 621 -64.77 11.07 -11.55
N ASP A 622 -64.93 10.74 -10.28
CA ASP A 622 -64.05 11.23 -9.20
C ASP A 622 -62.92 10.24 -8.82
N ASN A 623 -62.94 9.03 -9.38
CA ASN A 623 -61.93 8.02 -9.11
C ASN A 623 -61.72 7.05 -10.29
N ALA A 624 -60.56 6.41 -10.29
CA ALA A 624 -60.17 5.45 -11.34
C ALA A 624 -61.03 4.18 -11.40
N THR A 625 -61.69 3.78 -10.30
CA THR A 625 -62.54 2.58 -10.28
C THR A 625 -63.85 2.82 -11.06
N ASP A 626 -64.43 4.00 -10.89
CA ASP A 626 -65.63 4.41 -11.61
C ASP A 626 -65.30 4.68 -13.09
N ALA A 627 -64.12 5.23 -13.37
CA ALA A 627 -63.61 5.36 -14.74
C ALA A 627 -63.51 4.01 -15.47
N LEU A 628 -62.98 2.97 -14.79
CA LEU A 628 -62.95 1.61 -15.34
C LEU A 628 -64.33 1.01 -15.53
N THR A 629 -65.28 1.32 -14.64
CA THR A 629 -66.65 0.81 -14.73
C THR A 629 -67.36 1.38 -15.96
N GLU A 630 -67.22 2.69 -16.21
CA GLU A 630 -67.73 3.35 -17.43
C GLU A 630 -67.10 2.77 -18.70
N LEU A 631 -65.78 2.53 -18.70
CA LEU A 631 -65.06 1.98 -19.85
C LEU A 631 -65.38 0.49 -20.13
N VAL A 632 -65.69 -0.31 -19.11
CA VAL A 632 -66.08 -1.72 -19.29
C VAL A 632 -67.54 -1.84 -19.75
N GLY A 633 -68.41 -0.94 -19.31
CA GLY A 633 -69.82 -0.92 -19.70
C GLY A 633 -70.05 -0.64 -21.18
N ASP A 634 -69.25 0.27 -21.76
CA ASP A 634 -69.27 0.60 -23.19
C ASP A 634 -67.87 1.05 -23.68
N PRO A 635 -67.03 0.11 -24.16
CA PRO A 635 -65.63 0.38 -24.52
C PRO A 635 -65.41 1.40 -25.66
N ASP A 636 -66.43 1.62 -26.50
CA ASP A 636 -66.35 2.49 -27.68
C ASP A 636 -67.01 3.87 -27.46
N ARG A 637 -67.60 4.10 -26.27
CA ARG A 637 -68.31 5.35 -25.94
C ARG A 637 -67.41 6.59 -25.91
N PHE A 638 -66.13 6.43 -25.56
CA PHE A 638 -65.21 7.54 -25.32
C PHE A 638 -64.11 7.60 -26.38
N ASP A 639 -63.88 8.78 -26.93
CA ASP A 639 -62.81 9.05 -27.89
C ASP A 639 -61.45 9.23 -27.20
N VAL A 640 -61.44 9.70 -25.94
CA VAL A 640 -60.22 9.93 -25.14
C VAL A 640 -60.54 9.94 -23.64
N VAL A 641 -59.63 9.44 -22.82
CA VAL A 641 -59.66 9.54 -21.35
C VAL A 641 -58.67 10.61 -20.90
N PHE A 642 -59.12 11.53 -20.06
CA PHE A 642 -58.28 12.52 -19.39
C PHE A 642 -58.26 12.21 -17.88
N SER A 643 -57.08 11.98 -17.29
CA SER A 643 -56.98 11.58 -15.88
C SER A 643 -55.86 12.30 -15.14
N ASP A 644 -56.07 12.67 -13.88
CA ASP A 644 -54.96 13.05 -13.01
C ASP A 644 -54.07 11.83 -12.68
N VAL A 645 -52.77 12.07 -12.52
CA VAL A 645 -51.80 11.04 -12.15
C VAL A 645 -51.90 10.71 -10.67
N VAL A 646 -52.09 11.71 -9.81
CA VAL A 646 -52.20 11.51 -8.37
C VAL A 646 -53.67 11.51 -7.99
N MET A 647 -54.19 10.31 -7.71
CA MET A 647 -55.53 10.13 -7.18
C MET A 647 -55.46 9.15 -6.00
N PRO A 648 -56.33 9.30 -4.97
CA PRO A 648 -56.44 8.35 -3.88
C PRO A 648 -56.80 6.94 -4.35
N GLY A 649 -56.12 5.93 -3.81
CA GLY A 649 -56.36 4.53 -4.17
C GLY A 649 -55.55 4.11 -5.40
N MET A 650 -56.14 4.24 -6.59
CA MET A 650 -55.51 3.85 -7.86
C MET A 650 -55.03 5.10 -8.60
N THR A 651 -53.74 5.15 -8.96
CA THR A 651 -53.15 6.30 -9.67
C THR A 651 -53.61 6.35 -11.13
N GLY A 652 -53.49 7.50 -11.78
CA GLY A 652 -53.80 7.63 -13.20
C GLY A 652 -52.95 6.73 -14.10
N LEU A 653 -51.72 6.41 -13.67
CA LEU A 653 -50.85 5.44 -14.35
C LEU A 653 -51.34 4.01 -14.17
N ASP A 654 -51.79 3.65 -12.96
CA ASP A 654 -52.39 2.34 -12.69
C ASP A 654 -53.70 2.16 -13.46
N LEU A 655 -54.53 3.21 -13.54
CA LEU A 655 -55.73 3.25 -14.38
C LEU A 655 -55.36 3.01 -15.85
N ALA A 656 -54.37 3.74 -16.36
CA ALA A 656 -53.96 3.63 -17.74
C ALA A 656 -53.38 2.25 -18.09
N GLN A 657 -52.64 1.64 -17.16
CA GLN A 657 -52.19 0.26 -17.28
C GLN A 657 -53.37 -0.71 -17.24
N ALA A 658 -54.32 -0.52 -16.33
CA ALA A 658 -55.49 -1.38 -16.17
C ALA A 658 -56.47 -1.31 -17.35
N ILE A 659 -56.50 -0.20 -18.10
CA ILE A 659 -57.21 -0.05 -19.38
C ILE A 659 -56.50 -0.88 -20.47
N ARG A 660 -55.17 -0.78 -20.56
CA ARG A 660 -54.37 -1.58 -21.51
C ARG A 660 -54.46 -3.08 -21.25
N ASP A 661 -54.37 -3.51 -20.00
CA ASP A 661 -54.44 -4.92 -19.60
C ASP A 661 -55.80 -5.56 -19.94
N ARG A 662 -56.86 -4.74 -20.05
CA ARG A 662 -58.21 -5.17 -20.46
C ARG A 662 -58.46 -5.04 -21.97
N CYS A 663 -57.43 -4.71 -22.75
CA CYS A 663 -57.50 -4.56 -24.21
C CYS A 663 -58.52 -3.50 -24.71
N ILE A 664 -58.81 -2.48 -23.91
CA ILE A 664 -59.69 -1.37 -24.32
C ILE A 664 -58.86 -0.36 -25.11
N SER A 665 -59.21 -0.15 -26.39
CA SER A 665 -58.47 0.74 -27.30
C SER A 665 -58.94 2.20 -27.17
N VAL A 666 -58.59 2.89 -26.07
CA VAL A 666 -58.88 4.32 -25.88
C VAL A 666 -57.58 5.10 -25.60
N PRO A 667 -57.35 6.27 -26.22
CA PRO A 667 -56.21 7.14 -25.92
C PRO A 667 -56.35 7.71 -24.51
N ILE A 668 -55.22 7.84 -23.81
CA ILE A 668 -55.20 8.34 -22.44
C ILE A 668 -54.24 9.52 -22.38
N VAL A 669 -54.78 10.65 -21.94
CA VAL A 669 -54.05 11.88 -21.66
C VAL A 669 -53.97 12.03 -20.14
N LEU A 670 -52.76 12.08 -19.59
CA LEU A 670 -52.54 12.18 -18.16
C LEU A 670 -52.19 13.61 -17.78
N THR A 671 -52.76 14.14 -16.70
CA THR A 671 -52.31 15.40 -16.11
C THR A 671 -51.47 15.17 -14.87
N THR A 672 -50.44 15.99 -14.66
CA THR A 672 -49.49 15.81 -13.56
C THR A 672 -49.04 17.14 -12.97
N GLY A 673 -48.85 17.17 -11.65
CA GLY A 673 -48.17 18.25 -10.97
C GLY A 673 -46.66 18.26 -11.24
N TYR A 674 -46.02 19.41 -11.02
CA TYR A 674 -44.58 19.61 -11.19
C TYR A 674 -43.71 18.60 -10.39
N SER A 675 -44.24 18.04 -9.29
CA SER A 675 -43.60 17.07 -8.40
C SER A 675 -43.60 15.63 -8.89
N GLU A 676 -44.62 15.20 -9.64
CA GLU A 676 -44.85 13.77 -9.90
C GLU A 676 -44.32 13.29 -11.25
N ALA A 677 -44.28 14.15 -12.28
CA ALA A 677 -43.78 13.83 -13.62
C ALA A 677 -42.32 13.29 -13.64
N LEU A 678 -41.55 13.56 -12.58
CA LEU A 678 -40.16 13.15 -12.41
C LEU A 678 -39.97 11.97 -11.43
N SER A 679 -41.00 11.61 -10.66
CA SER A 679 -40.90 10.61 -9.58
C SER A 679 -41.23 9.19 -10.07
N GLN A 680 -42.00 9.07 -11.15
CA GLN A 680 -42.39 7.78 -11.70
C GLN A 680 -41.72 7.56 -13.06
N GLY A 681 -40.70 6.70 -13.12
CA GLY A 681 -40.01 6.32 -14.36
C GLY A 681 -40.85 5.52 -15.38
N GLY A 682 -42.18 5.49 -15.22
CA GLY A 682 -43.13 4.66 -15.98
C GLY A 682 -43.95 5.41 -17.03
N VAL A 683 -43.72 6.71 -17.25
CA VAL A 683 -44.57 7.54 -18.15
C VAL A 683 -44.22 7.42 -19.64
N ALA A 684 -43.37 6.47 -20.02
CA ALA A 684 -43.01 6.25 -21.42
C ALA A 684 -44.22 5.67 -22.19
N GLY A 685 -44.81 6.47 -23.08
CA GLY A 685 -45.88 6.03 -23.99
C GLY A 685 -47.28 6.63 -23.76
N PHE A 686 -47.42 7.67 -22.94
CA PHE A 686 -48.68 8.42 -22.74
C PHE A 686 -48.51 9.92 -23.01
N ASP A 687 -49.58 10.58 -23.47
CA ASP A 687 -49.62 12.03 -23.66
C ASP A 687 -49.83 12.73 -22.29
N LEU A 688 -49.09 13.81 -22.03
CA LEU A 688 -49.04 14.46 -20.72
C LEU A 688 -49.41 15.94 -20.77
N VAL A 689 -50.15 16.40 -19.76
CA VAL A 689 -50.54 17.80 -19.54
C VAL A 689 -50.03 18.27 -18.18
N GLN A 690 -49.26 19.34 -18.14
CA GLN A 690 -48.68 19.84 -16.89
C GLN A 690 -49.63 20.82 -16.17
N LYS A 691 -49.90 20.59 -14.89
CA LYS A 691 -50.65 21.56 -14.05
C LYS A 691 -49.74 22.76 -13.68
N PRO A 692 -50.21 24.02 -13.75
CA PRO A 692 -51.52 24.47 -14.22
C PRO A 692 -51.60 24.58 -15.75
N TYR A 693 -52.70 24.13 -16.34
CA TYR A 693 -52.98 24.14 -17.79
C TYR A 693 -54.17 25.04 -18.14
N SER A 694 -54.25 25.51 -19.39
CA SER A 694 -55.44 26.20 -19.92
C SER A 694 -56.40 25.22 -20.60
N ILE A 695 -57.68 25.57 -20.71
CA ILE A 695 -58.69 24.73 -21.39
C ILE A 695 -58.37 24.59 -22.89
N GLU A 696 -57.81 25.63 -23.51
CA GLU A 696 -57.38 25.61 -24.92
C GLU A 696 -56.15 24.73 -25.15
N GLU A 697 -55.25 24.63 -24.16
CA GLU A 697 -54.12 23.71 -24.19
C GLU A 697 -54.57 22.26 -24.03
N LEU A 698 -55.47 22.00 -23.08
CA LEU A 698 -56.08 20.69 -22.88
C LEU A 698 -56.82 20.22 -24.14
N SER A 699 -57.66 21.08 -24.73
CA SER A 699 -58.41 20.77 -25.97
C SER A 699 -57.49 20.37 -27.13
N ARG A 700 -56.36 21.07 -27.33
CA ARG A 700 -55.40 20.72 -28.39
C ARG A 700 -54.79 19.32 -28.20
N LEU A 701 -54.47 18.95 -26.96
CA LEU A 701 -53.88 17.65 -26.65
C LEU A 701 -54.89 16.51 -26.77
N LEU A 702 -56.13 16.72 -26.32
CA LEU A 702 -57.23 15.76 -26.51
C LEU A 702 -57.50 15.48 -28.00
N HIS A 703 -57.54 16.53 -28.83
CA HIS A 703 -57.68 16.38 -30.28
C HIS A 703 -56.52 15.60 -30.93
N HIS A 704 -55.29 15.86 -30.49
CA HIS A 704 -54.11 15.14 -30.99
C HIS A 704 -54.18 13.65 -30.65
N ALA A 705 -54.48 13.31 -29.40
CA ALA A 705 -54.58 11.94 -28.92
C ALA A 705 -55.69 11.16 -29.65
N ALA A 706 -56.87 11.76 -29.82
CA ALA A 706 -57.99 11.14 -30.52
C ALA A 706 -57.74 10.95 -32.03
N ARG A 707 -57.04 11.90 -32.67
CA ARG A 707 -56.67 11.79 -34.10
C ARG A 707 -55.68 10.65 -34.37
N LEU A 708 -54.72 10.44 -33.47
CA LEU A 708 -53.75 9.34 -33.58
C LEU A 708 -54.42 7.96 -33.54
N LYS A 709 -55.51 7.79 -32.76
CA LYS A 709 -56.33 6.57 -32.79
C LYS A 709 -56.98 6.35 -34.16
N ARG A 710 -57.68 7.37 -34.70
CA ARG A 710 -58.33 7.26 -36.02
C ARG A 710 -57.36 6.94 -37.17
N VAL A 711 -56.13 7.47 -37.12
CA VAL A 711 -55.08 7.16 -38.11
C VAL A 711 -54.53 5.74 -37.94
N ARG A 712 -54.45 5.22 -36.71
CA ARG A 712 -54.06 3.82 -36.44
C ARG A 712 -55.13 2.82 -36.87
N ASP A 713 -56.40 3.12 -36.62
CA ASP A 713 -57.52 2.25 -36.98
C ASP A 713 -57.79 2.28 -38.51
N GLY A 714 -57.57 3.42 -39.17
CA GLY A 714 -57.71 3.56 -40.63
C GLY A 714 -56.52 3.09 -41.47
N ALA A 715 -55.40 2.70 -40.85
CA ALA A 715 -54.28 2.04 -41.54
C ALA A 715 -54.42 0.51 -41.57
N ALA A 716 -55.54 -0.02 -41.05
CA ALA A 716 -55.90 -1.44 -41.05
C ALA A 716 -57.03 -1.78 -42.05
N GLU A 717 -57.47 -0.83 -42.89
CA GLU A 717 -58.19 -1.06 -44.16
C GLU A 717 -57.21 -0.94 -45.34
#